data_AF-A0A2T1C498-F1
#
_entry.id   AF-A0A2T1C498-F1
#
_cell.length_a   1.000
_cell.length_b   1.000
_cell.length_c   1.000
_cell.angle_alpha   90.00
_cell.angle_beta   90.00
_cell.angle_gamma   90.00
#
_symmetry.space_group_name_H-M   'P 1'
#
loop_
_entity.id
_entity.type
_entity.pdbx_description
1 polymer ?
#
loop_
_entity_poly.entity_id
_entity_poly.type
_entity_poly.pdbx_seq_one_letter_code
_entity_poly.pdbx_strand_id
1 'polypeptide(L)'
;MQICLDYYRILGLPIQTSADQIESAYSDHVQQLPQHDYSEAAIASRHDLLTEAYEVLSRPERRIRYDGLLLKTIRSSSIPENSEVELTEETESTTPAVEIYAPPTLEITPDKFLGALLLLYELGEYQQILQIAHPCLEKPRVSFNLEPDEFNLTQSQSRDLILVVALAYLEIGREQWQKREYELAAQTLTTGKDLLTKESLFNSLAQEIQTEIYKLRPYRILELLSLEEEKVSDRMQGLQMLKEMLDARGGINGTKNDRSGLRTEDFLRFIQQIRVYLTSVEQQALFELEARRPSEVASYLAVSALIARGFDQKQPPLIAKAKEMLLQLSQRRDVHLERAICSLLLRQIEEAGRAIELSSDEEAVNVIREKSENAPDLLPGLCDYTEEWFDKELFPYFRDLTGKRAVLKPYFLDEEVQEYLTQVSVDRDSASSWETMDEPEVINTSVQTIPQEEELNNNNHNHSSGNTYGTRISRGNTQDSPSRLPSERIVVTSRETETPITKAPGQRRREKRQRRGQSRQQSRQNGQPRRPRRLKPLLWCLLGLGILVGGISWARSRQASQITIGGLEPDQLLVRLDRAPILIPSGTGTSTPTPTTSVARTLSQDTAQKIIQSWLDTKAKARGKAHQIDQLSSILTQPALDDQKSRAEGDRQANSYWEYEHSFTIKSVQLNPKDQTQASIDANVKEKAQLYKAGKLNQSESRDDELLVRYNLIEQDNQWRIREIKVLN
;
A
#
# COMPACT_ATOMS: atom_id res chain seq x y z
N MET A 1 35.46 27.87 5.99
CA MET A 1 35.28 26.59 5.30
C MET A 1 34.57 26.86 3.98
N GLN A 2 34.89 26.14 2.89
CA GLN A 2 34.18 26.34 1.61
C GLN A 2 32.99 25.38 1.51
N ILE A 3 31.84 25.90 1.08
CA ILE A 3 30.59 25.17 0.83
C ILE A 3 30.14 25.48 -0.59
N CYS A 4 29.59 24.52 -1.35
CA CYS A 4 29.10 24.79 -2.71
C CYS A 4 27.73 25.47 -2.68
N LEU A 5 27.73 26.74 -2.32
CA LEU A 5 26.59 27.63 -2.15
C LEU A 5 26.97 29.00 -2.71
N ASP A 6 25.99 29.77 -3.18
CA ASP A 6 26.18 31.11 -3.73
C ASP A 6 25.04 32.04 -3.28
N TYR A 7 25.24 33.37 -3.37
CA TYR A 7 24.27 34.33 -2.84
C TYR A 7 22.92 34.33 -3.57
N TYR A 8 22.87 33.88 -4.84
CA TYR A 8 21.59 33.74 -5.55
C TYR A 8 20.83 32.52 -5.04
N ARG A 9 21.52 31.38 -4.86
CA ARG A 9 20.94 30.16 -4.24
C ARG A 9 20.51 30.41 -2.80
N ILE A 10 21.24 31.19 -2.00
CA ILE A 10 20.83 31.57 -0.63
C ILE A 10 19.47 32.28 -0.60
N LEU A 11 19.13 33.05 -1.64
CA LEU A 11 17.82 33.71 -1.77
C LEU A 11 16.81 32.95 -2.64
N GLY A 12 17.13 31.72 -3.10
CA GLY A 12 16.24 30.94 -3.97
C GLY A 12 16.07 31.49 -5.40
N LEU A 13 17.00 32.32 -5.88
CA LEU A 13 16.87 33.09 -7.13
C LEU A 13 17.81 32.61 -8.24
N PRO A 14 17.44 32.78 -9.53
CA PRO A 14 18.39 32.65 -10.64
C PRO A 14 19.29 33.90 -10.75
N ILE A 15 20.42 33.77 -11.46
CA ILE A 15 21.38 34.88 -11.68
C ILE A 15 20.73 36.08 -12.40
N GLN A 16 19.74 35.83 -13.27
CA GLN A 16 19.08 36.83 -14.13
C GLN A 16 17.93 37.61 -13.45
N THR A 17 17.96 37.74 -12.12
CA THR A 17 16.86 38.31 -11.33
C THR A 17 16.88 39.85 -11.25
N SER A 18 15.73 40.52 -11.17
CA SER A 18 15.63 41.98 -10.99
C SER A 18 15.86 42.42 -9.52
N ALA A 19 16.07 43.72 -9.28
CA ALA A 19 16.26 44.24 -7.92
C ALA A 19 15.01 44.00 -7.02
N ASP A 20 13.83 44.31 -7.55
CA ASP A 20 12.54 44.14 -6.85
C ASP A 20 12.29 42.66 -6.45
N GLN A 21 12.74 41.72 -7.29
CA GLN A 21 12.64 40.28 -7.02
C GLN A 21 13.64 39.82 -5.93
N ILE A 22 14.83 40.45 -5.85
CA ILE A 22 15.79 40.23 -4.76
C ILE A 22 15.24 40.73 -3.42
N GLU A 23 14.58 41.90 -3.42
CA GLU A 23 13.95 42.45 -2.22
C GLU A 23 12.75 41.60 -1.76
N SER A 24 11.87 41.18 -2.69
CA SER A 24 10.76 40.27 -2.38
C SER A 24 11.26 38.95 -1.79
N ALA A 25 12.19 38.27 -2.47
CA ALA A 25 12.69 36.97 -2.01
C ALA A 25 13.37 37.05 -0.64
N TYR A 26 14.18 38.09 -0.39
CA TYR A 26 14.76 38.32 0.94
C TYR A 26 13.66 38.51 2.00
N SER A 27 12.63 39.31 1.73
CA SER A 27 11.51 39.52 2.66
C SER A 27 10.76 38.21 2.96
N ASP A 28 10.51 37.39 1.94
CA ASP A 28 9.83 36.11 2.07
C ASP A 28 10.67 35.09 2.87
N HIS A 29 11.97 34.96 2.58
CA HIS A 29 12.88 34.04 3.29
C HIS A 29 13.16 34.44 4.75
N VAL A 30 13.11 35.74 5.08
CA VAL A 30 13.20 36.22 6.47
C VAL A 30 11.92 35.95 7.26
N GLN A 31 10.75 36.01 6.61
CA GLN A 31 9.47 35.66 7.25
C GLN A 31 9.32 34.14 7.46
N GLN A 32 9.92 33.32 6.59
CA GLN A 32 9.95 31.86 6.73
C GLN A 32 11.01 31.44 7.77
N LEU A 33 10.55 31.16 9.00
CA LEU A 33 11.39 30.63 10.07
C LEU A 33 11.60 29.10 9.91
N PRO A 34 12.82 28.58 10.21
CA PRO A 34 13.06 27.15 10.37
C PRO A 34 12.16 26.50 11.42
N GLN A 35 12.02 25.16 11.36
CA GLN A 35 11.19 24.40 12.31
C GLN A 35 11.62 24.61 13.78
N HIS A 36 10.66 24.53 14.70
CA HIS A 36 10.75 25.03 16.08
C HIS A 36 11.82 24.41 17.01
N ASP A 37 12.58 23.43 16.57
CA ASP A 37 13.54 22.68 17.40
C ASP A 37 15.00 23.21 17.34
N TYR A 38 15.28 24.19 16.47
CA TYR A 38 16.60 24.84 16.34
C TYR A 38 16.83 25.95 17.38
N SER A 39 18.08 26.15 17.79
CA SER A 39 18.45 27.25 18.69
C SER A 39 18.39 28.63 18.02
N GLU A 40 18.19 29.68 18.83
CA GLU A 40 18.23 31.08 18.37
C GLU A 40 19.55 31.42 17.67
N ALA A 41 20.67 30.82 18.09
CA ALA A 41 21.97 31.02 17.46
C ALA A 41 22.03 30.45 16.03
N ALA A 42 21.40 29.31 15.77
CA ALA A 42 21.31 28.74 14.43
C ALA A 42 20.37 29.55 13.51
N ILE A 43 19.26 30.06 14.07
CA ILE A 43 18.32 30.93 13.34
C ILE A 43 18.97 32.28 13.00
N ALA A 44 19.72 32.89 13.94
CA ALA A 44 20.50 34.10 13.68
C ALA A 44 21.58 33.87 12.61
N SER A 45 22.33 32.77 12.72
CA SER A 45 23.33 32.32 11.74
C SER A 45 22.76 32.22 10.31
N ARG A 46 21.53 31.70 10.15
CA ARG A 46 20.79 31.69 8.88
C ARG A 46 20.41 33.10 8.42
N HIS A 47 19.85 33.92 9.31
CA HIS A 47 19.43 35.29 9.01
C HIS A 47 20.60 36.17 8.54
N ASP A 48 21.76 36.03 9.16
CA ASP A 48 22.96 36.80 8.80
C ASP A 48 23.45 36.46 7.38
N LEU A 49 23.36 35.19 6.96
CA LEU A 49 23.67 34.76 5.59
C LEU A 49 22.65 35.27 4.56
N LEU A 50 21.36 35.26 4.88
CA LEU A 50 20.32 35.89 4.04
C LEU A 50 20.57 37.39 3.87
N THR A 51 20.93 38.06 4.97
CA THR A 51 21.23 39.50 4.99
C THR A 51 22.48 39.82 4.18
N GLU A 52 23.52 39.00 4.30
CA GLU A 52 24.76 39.14 3.51
C GLU A 52 24.51 38.94 2.02
N ALA A 53 23.74 37.92 1.64
CA ALA A 53 23.34 37.68 0.25
C ALA A 53 22.55 38.88 -0.32
N TYR A 54 21.59 39.40 0.44
CA TYR A 54 20.83 40.59 0.07
C TYR A 54 21.74 41.84 -0.05
N GLU A 55 22.68 42.06 0.87
CA GLU A 55 23.63 43.19 0.85
C GLU A 55 24.60 43.17 -0.34
N VAL A 56 24.92 41.99 -0.86
CA VAL A 56 25.78 41.83 -2.04
C VAL A 56 24.96 41.99 -3.33
N LEU A 57 23.77 41.41 -3.40
CA LEU A 57 22.96 41.38 -4.63
C LEU A 57 22.09 42.65 -4.85
N SER A 58 21.65 43.33 -3.79
CA SER A 58 20.85 44.56 -3.90
C SER A 58 21.63 45.77 -4.43
N ARG A 59 22.95 45.82 -4.23
CA ARG A 59 23.79 46.96 -4.63
C ARG A 59 24.43 46.71 -6.00
N PRO A 60 24.11 47.50 -7.06
CA PRO A 60 24.56 47.21 -8.43
C PRO A 60 26.06 46.97 -8.59
N GLU A 61 26.90 47.79 -7.95
CA GLU A 61 28.37 47.65 -8.03
C GLU A 61 28.88 46.36 -7.37
N ARG A 62 28.29 45.97 -6.22
CA ARG A 62 28.65 44.72 -5.53
C ARG A 62 28.17 43.51 -6.32
N ARG A 63 26.96 43.57 -6.86
CA ARG A 63 26.38 42.53 -7.70
C ARG A 63 27.22 42.29 -8.96
N ILE A 64 27.54 43.33 -9.73
CA ILE A 64 28.39 43.21 -10.93
C ILE A 64 29.75 42.58 -10.59
N ARG A 65 30.36 42.98 -9.46
CA ARG A 65 31.62 42.40 -8.99
C ARG A 65 31.48 40.92 -8.60
N TYR A 66 30.39 40.56 -7.94
CA TYR A 66 30.07 39.20 -7.56
C TYR A 66 29.79 38.31 -8.77
N ASP A 67 28.96 38.77 -9.71
CA ASP A 67 28.66 38.09 -10.97
C ASP A 67 29.96 37.83 -11.77
N GLY A 68 30.88 38.80 -11.79
CA GLY A 68 32.20 38.64 -12.41
C GLY A 68 33.07 37.58 -11.74
N LEU A 69 33.02 37.45 -10.40
CA LEU A 69 33.70 36.38 -9.67
C LEU A 69 33.04 35.02 -9.91
N LEU A 70 31.72 34.95 -9.85
CA LEU A 70 30.91 33.75 -10.07
C LEU A 70 31.16 33.16 -11.46
N LEU A 71 31.10 34.00 -12.50
CA LEU A 71 31.42 33.63 -13.88
C LEU A 71 32.89 33.22 -14.06
N LYS A 72 33.83 33.82 -13.30
CA LYS A 72 35.22 33.40 -13.31
C LYS A 72 35.38 32.01 -12.72
N THR A 73 34.75 31.71 -11.58
CA THR A 73 34.79 30.38 -10.94
C THR A 73 34.25 29.30 -11.88
N ILE A 74 33.08 29.55 -12.49
CA ILE A 74 32.46 28.63 -13.48
C ILE A 74 33.41 28.36 -14.66
N ARG A 75 34.11 29.39 -15.17
CA ARG A 75 35.06 29.27 -16.29
C ARG A 75 36.44 28.71 -15.93
N SER A 76 36.93 28.91 -14.71
CA SER A 76 38.18 28.27 -14.27
C SER A 76 38.02 26.76 -14.10
N SER A 77 36.81 26.29 -13.82
CA SER A 77 36.50 24.87 -13.69
C SER A 77 36.37 24.13 -15.03
N SER A 78 36.34 24.84 -16.17
CA SER A 78 36.24 24.23 -17.51
C SER A 78 37.60 24.03 -18.20
N ILE A 79 38.72 24.30 -17.53
CA ILE A 79 40.08 24.18 -18.09
C ILE A 79 40.89 23.23 -17.19
N PRO A 80 41.24 22.00 -17.63
CA PRO A 80 42.23 21.20 -16.92
C PRO A 80 43.61 21.87 -17.03
N GLU A 81 44.34 21.94 -15.91
CA GLU A 81 45.70 22.50 -15.82
C GLU A 81 46.74 21.62 -16.55
N ASN A 82 46.73 21.63 -17.88
CA ASN A 82 47.89 21.39 -18.76
C ASN A 82 47.46 21.50 -20.23
N SER A 83 47.59 22.70 -20.81
CA SER A 83 47.62 22.94 -22.26
C SER A 83 48.22 24.33 -22.54
N GLU A 84 49.55 24.43 -22.53
CA GLU A 84 50.25 25.50 -23.26
C GLU A 84 50.16 25.19 -24.76
N VAL A 85 49.10 25.63 -25.45
CA VAL A 85 49.11 25.65 -26.93
C VAL A 85 48.43 26.91 -27.49
N GLU A 86 49.28 27.70 -28.15
CA GLU A 86 49.07 28.47 -29.38
C GLU A 86 47.66 28.60 -30.00
N LEU A 87 47.36 29.84 -30.40
CA LEU A 87 46.19 30.22 -31.20
C LEU A 87 46.30 29.70 -32.64
N THR A 88 45.41 28.79 -33.04
CA THR A 88 44.99 28.63 -34.43
C THR A 88 43.47 28.49 -34.52
N GLU A 89 42.89 29.03 -35.60
CA GLU A 89 41.45 29.19 -35.79
C GLU A 89 40.79 27.95 -36.45
N GLU A 90 39.45 27.96 -36.44
CA GLU A 90 38.55 27.14 -37.28
C GLU A 90 38.56 25.61 -37.11
N THR A 91 37.50 25.08 -36.49
CA THR A 91 36.51 24.24 -37.21
C THR A 91 35.23 23.99 -36.41
N GLU A 92 34.09 23.97 -37.10
CA GLU A 92 32.76 23.73 -36.50
C GLU A 92 32.52 22.22 -36.29
N SER A 93 32.18 21.80 -35.06
CA SER A 93 31.48 20.52 -34.83
C SER A 93 30.65 20.54 -33.54
N THR A 94 29.38 20.93 -33.64
CA THR A 94 28.48 21.04 -32.49
C THR A 94 27.82 19.71 -32.12
N THR A 95 28.51 18.89 -31.33
CA THR A 95 27.85 18.01 -30.37
C THR A 95 27.94 18.66 -28.98
N PRO A 96 26.83 18.86 -28.25
CA PRO A 96 26.90 19.44 -26.91
C PRO A 96 27.52 18.40 -25.96
N ALA A 97 28.82 18.52 -25.72
CA ALA A 97 29.44 17.88 -24.57
C ALA A 97 28.74 18.39 -23.31
N VAL A 98 28.41 17.49 -22.39
CA VAL A 98 27.84 17.87 -21.09
C VAL A 98 28.96 18.51 -20.28
N GLU A 99 29.04 19.85 -20.33
CA GLU A 99 30.02 20.62 -19.55
C GLU A 99 29.73 20.44 -18.06
N ILE A 100 30.61 19.71 -17.38
CA ILE A 100 30.56 19.49 -15.93
C ILE A 100 31.12 20.74 -15.25
N TYR A 101 30.27 21.76 -15.07
CA TYR A 101 30.62 22.93 -14.26
C TYR A 101 30.73 22.52 -12.79
N ALA A 102 31.86 22.82 -12.14
CA ALA A 102 31.95 22.72 -10.69
C ALA A 102 31.00 23.78 -10.07
N PRO A 103 30.19 23.42 -9.06
CA PRO A 103 29.26 24.36 -8.45
C PRO A 103 30.03 25.48 -7.73
N PRO A 104 29.51 26.72 -7.74
CA PRO A 104 30.17 27.85 -7.09
C PRO A 104 30.27 27.63 -5.57
N THR A 105 31.37 28.08 -4.98
CA THR A 105 31.64 27.96 -3.55
C THR A 105 31.67 29.30 -2.84
N LEU A 106 31.22 29.29 -1.59
CA LEU A 106 31.24 30.43 -0.67
C LEU A 106 32.07 30.08 0.57
N GLU A 107 32.86 31.03 1.06
CA GLU A 107 33.62 30.89 2.30
C GLU A 107 32.75 31.24 3.50
N ILE A 108 32.38 30.21 4.26
CA ILE A 108 31.56 30.28 5.45
C ILE A 108 32.45 30.30 6.70
N THR A 109 32.25 31.29 7.57
CA THR A 109 32.92 31.41 8.87
C THR A 109 32.29 30.46 9.90
N PRO A 110 33.00 30.06 10.98
CA PRO A 110 32.50 29.06 11.95
C PRO A 110 31.15 29.40 12.59
N ASP A 111 30.89 30.68 12.85
CA ASP A 111 29.64 31.25 13.36
C ASP A 111 28.47 31.13 12.37
N LYS A 112 28.76 31.14 11.06
CA LYS A 112 27.78 31.00 9.96
C LYS A 112 27.54 29.56 9.51
N PHE A 113 28.26 28.59 10.08
CA PHE A 113 28.25 27.19 9.66
C PHE A 113 26.85 26.55 9.75
N LEU A 114 26.15 26.70 10.88
CA LEU A 114 24.81 26.13 11.04
C LEU A 114 23.78 26.82 10.14
N GLY A 115 23.86 28.14 9.98
CA GLY A 115 23.03 28.88 9.04
C GLY A 115 23.18 28.35 7.61
N ALA A 116 24.40 28.05 7.18
CA ALA A 116 24.66 27.48 5.87
C ALA A 116 24.09 26.06 5.72
N LEU A 117 24.18 25.21 6.76
CA LEU A 117 23.56 23.88 6.74
C LEU A 117 22.03 23.94 6.70
N LEU A 118 21.41 24.90 7.39
CA LEU A 118 19.96 25.15 7.32
C LEU A 118 19.54 25.59 5.92
N LEU A 119 20.29 26.48 5.28
CA LEU A 119 20.02 26.92 3.90
C LEU A 119 20.19 25.77 2.89
N LEU A 120 21.20 24.92 3.06
CA LEU A 120 21.34 23.69 2.25
C LEU A 120 20.15 22.74 2.43
N TYR A 121 19.59 22.64 3.64
CA TYR A 121 18.41 21.82 3.91
C TYR A 121 17.16 22.39 3.21
N GLU A 122 16.96 23.71 3.29
CA GLU A 122 15.87 24.41 2.61
C GLU A 122 15.98 24.34 1.07
N LEU A 123 17.19 24.20 0.54
CA LEU A 123 17.47 24.00 -0.89
C LEU A 123 17.37 22.53 -1.34
N GLY A 124 17.18 21.57 -0.44
CA GLY A 124 17.12 20.14 -0.75
C GLY A 124 18.48 19.46 -0.96
N GLU A 125 19.59 20.11 -0.61
CA GLU A 125 20.96 19.63 -0.85
C GLU A 125 21.44 18.64 0.23
N TYR A 126 20.58 17.69 0.60
CA TYR A 126 20.75 16.84 1.78
C TYR A 126 22.05 16.02 1.76
N GLN A 127 22.46 15.53 0.59
CA GLN A 127 23.70 14.76 0.44
C GLN A 127 24.95 15.61 0.73
N GLN A 128 24.92 16.91 0.38
CA GLN A 128 26.00 17.84 0.69
C GLN A 128 26.08 18.14 2.19
N ILE A 129 24.93 18.24 2.88
CA ILE A 129 24.89 18.36 4.35
C ILE A 129 25.63 17.19 5.00
N LEU A 130 25.36 15.95 4.58
CA LEU A 130 26.04 14.78 5.14
C LEU A 130 27.56 14.85 4.90
N GLN A 131 28.00 15.11 3.66
CA GLN A 131 29.42 15.24 3.30
C GLN A 131 30.16 16.28 4.17
N ILE A 132 29.51 17.41 4.45
CA ILE A 132 30.07 18.50 5.26
C ILE A 132 30.02 18.17 6.76
N ALA A 133 28.96 17.54 7.25
CA ALA A 133 28.73 17.32 8.67
C ALA A 133 29.46 16.09 9.24
N HIS A 134 29.72 15.04 8.43
CA HIS A 134 30.39 13.82 8.88
C HIS A 134 31.72 14.08 9.63
N PRO A 135 32.67 14.88 9.09
CA PRO A 135 33.92 15.21 9.79
C PRO A 135 33.73 15.96 11.12
N CYS A 136 32.58 16.61 11.32
CA CYS A 136 32.24 17.29 12.57
C CYS A 136 31.59 16.37 13.62
N LEU A 137 31.01 15.24 13.19
CA LEU A 137 30.36 14.24 14.06
C LEU A 137 31.33 13.18 14.58
N GLU A 138 32.40 12.89 13.85
CA GLU A 138 33.40 11.86 14.22
C GLU A 138 34.42 12.35 15.27
N LYS A 139 34.59 13.67 15.42
CA LYS A 139 35.52 14.23 16.41
C LYS A 139 35.02 13.98 17.84
N PRO A 140 35.87 13.48 18.76
CA PRO A 140 35.46 13.19 20.13
C PRO A 140 35.10 14.50 20.87
N ARG A 141 33.83 14.63 21.25
CA ARG A 141 33.25 15.80 21.96
C ARG A 141 33.82 16.08 23.36
N VAL A 142 34.85 15.33 23.76
CA VAL A 142 35.51 15.42 25.07
C VAL A 142 37.02 15.41 24.85
N SER A 143 37.61 16.59 24.79
CA SER A 143 39.04 16.82 25.00
C SER A 143 39.17 18.11 25.81
N PHE A 144 39.21 17.97 27.14
CA PHE A 144 39.21 19.10 28.08
C PHE A 144 40.52 19.90 28.12
N ASN A 145 41.50 19.54 27.30
CA ASN A 145 42.75 20.26 27.08
C ASN A 145 43.20 20.01 25.63
N LEU A 146 43.20 21.04 24.77
CA LEU A 146 44.11 21.26 23.62
C LEU A 146 43.68 22.55 22.87
N GLU A 147 44.69 23.29 22.39
CA GLU A 147 44.76 24.51 21.56
C GLU A 147 43.49 25.31 21.13
N PRO A 148 43.56 26.67 21.12
CA PRO A 148 42.42 27.55 20.90
C PRO A 148 41.93 27.69 19.45
N ASP A 149 42.62 27.12 18.46
CA ASP A 149 42.31 27.30 17.02
C ASP A 149 41.40 26.20 16.42
N GLU A 150 40.96 25.22 17.22
CA GLU A 150 40.07 24.16 16.73
C GLU A 150 38.56 24.48 16.82
N PHE A 151 37.81 23.94 15.85
CA PHE A 151 36.38 24.19 15.58
C PHE A 151 35.47 23.60 16.68
N ASN A 152 35.48 24.21 17.86
CA ASN A 152 34.75 23.76 19.04
C ASN A 152 33.29 24.23 19.02
N LEU A 153 32.38 23.34 18.59
CA LEU A 153 30.94 23.59 18.64
C LEU A 153 30.43 23.58 20.09
N THR A 154 29.63 24.58 20.46
CA THR A 154 28.91 24.58 21.75
C THR A 154 27.91 23.42 21.83
N GLN A 155 27.43 23.10 23.03
CA GLN A 155 26.42 22.05 23.22
C GLN A 155 25.12 22.32 22.44
N SER A 156 24.71 23.59 22.35
CA SER A 156 23.54 24.00 21.54
C SER A 156 23.78 23.76 20.06
N GLN A 157 24.91 24.24 19.53
CA GLN A 157 25.26 24.05 18.12
C GLN A 157 25.46 22.58 17.75
N SER A 158 25.98 21.77 18.67
CA SER A 158 26.14 20.31 18.50
C SER A 158 24.79 19.58 18.45
N ARG A 159 23.78 20.08 19.16
CA ARG A 159 22.39 19.60 19.09
C ARG A 159 21.72 20.01 17.79
N ASP A 160 21.88 21.26 17.36
CA ASP A 160 21.37 21.74 16.07
C ASP A 160 21.98 20.97 14.89
N LEU A 161 23.29 20.71 14.93
CA LEU A 161 23.98 19.91 13.90
C LEU A 161 23.39 18.50 13.78
N ILE A 162 23.15 17.82 14.91
CA ILE A 162 22.49 16.50 14.91
C ILE A 162 21.09 16.58 14.31
N LEU A 163 20.33 17.64 14.61
CA LEU A 163 18.99 17.82 14.06
C LEU A 163 19.00 17.97 12.54
N VAL A 164 19.84 18.87 12.00
CA VAL A 164 19.95 19.04 10.53
C VAL A 164 20.37 17.73 9.85
N VAL A 165 21.35 17.02 10.42
CA VAL A 165 21.83 15.74 9.86
C VAL A 165 20.76 14.64 9.93
N ALA A 166 20.03 14.52 11.04
CA ALA A 166 18.96 13.52 11.16
C ALA A 166 17.79 13.80 10.21
N LEU A 167 17.46 15.08 9.99
CA LEU A 167 16.47 15.49 8.99
C LEU A 167 16.97 15.26 7.56
N ALA A 168 18.25 15.51 7.27
CA ALA A 168 18.85 15.17 5.97
C ALA A 168 18.78 13.65 5.69
N TYR A 169 19.06 12.78 6.67
CA TYR A 169 18.86 11.34 6.54
C TYR A 169 17.38 10.97 6.30
N LEU A 170 16.44 11.66 6.95
CA LEU A 170 15.01 11.44 6.75
C LEU A 170 14.58 11.76 5.30
N GLU A 171 15.00 12.91 4.77
CA GLU A 171 14.63 13.32 3.41
C GLU A 171 15.34 12.49 2.32
N ILE A 172 16.62 12.13 2.50
CA ILE A 172 17.31 11.19 1.58
C ILE A 172 16.61 9.83 1.57
N GLY A 173 16.17 9.33 2.74
CA GLY A 173 15.39 8.10 2.82
C GLY A 173 14.03 8.21 2.11
N ARG A 174 13.37 9.37 2.18
CA ARG A 174 12.13 9.66 1.44
C ARG A 174 12.37 9.72 -0.08
N GLU A 175 13.47 10.30 -0.54
CA GLU A 175 13.85 10.29 -1.95
C GLU A 175 14.16 8.88 -2.48
N GLN A 176 14.94 8.08 -1.73
CA GLN A 176 15.28 6.71 -2.09
C GLN A 176 14.02 5.83 -2.16
N TRP A 177 13.06 6.03 -1.25
CA TRP A 177 11.73 5.41 -1.34
C TRP A 177 11.02 5.81 -2.65
N GLN A 178 10.99 7.09 -3.02
CA GLN A 178 10.38 7.52 -4.31
C GLN A 178 11.08 6.90 -5.53
N LYS A 179 12.41 6.68 -5.45
CA LYS A 179 13.22 6.00 -6.48
C LYS A 179 13.05 4.46 -6.48
N ARG A 180 12.31 3.91 -5.50
CA ARG A 180 12.08 2.46 -5.25
C ARG A 180 13.30 1.68 -4.77
N GLU A 181 14.24 2.37 -4.15
CA GLU A 181 15.45 1.80 -3.52
C GLU A 181 15.13 1.56 -2.03
N TYR A 182 14.24 0.63 -1.71
CA TYR A 182 13.62 0.54 -0.38
C TYR A 182 14.57 0.00 0.69
N GLU A 183 15.46 -0.92 0.34
CA GLU A 183 16.51 -1.42 1.24
C GLU A 183 17.53 -0.31 1.56
N LEU A 184 17.95 0.45 0.54
CA LEU A 184 18.84 1.61 0.73
C LEU A 184 18.16 2.70 1.58
N ALA A 185 16.90 3.03 1.28
CA ALA A 185 16.10 3.96 2.08
C ALA A 185 16.05 3.55 3.56
N ALA A 186 15.85 2.26 3.83
CA ALA A 186 15.79 1.76 5.20
C ALA A 186 17.15 1.79 5.91
N GLN A 187 18.26 1.57 5.19
CA GLN A 187 19.61 1.71 5.74
C GLN A 187 19.90 3.18 6.10
N THR A 188 19.66 4.11 5.17
CA THR A 188 19.78 5.57 5.37
C THR A 188 18.97 6.05 6.58
N LEU A 189 17.69 5.67 6.67
CA LEU A 189 16.83 6.03 7.80
C LEU A 189 17.30 5.40 9.11
N THR A 190 17.81 4.16 9.07
CA THR A 190 18.36 3.49 10.27
C THR A 190 19.59 4.24 10.77
N THR A 191 20.51 4.66 9.89
CA THR A 191 21.67 5.48 10.26
C THR A 191 21.26 6.80 10.93
N GLY A 192 20.28 7.53 10.37
CA GLY A 192 19.77 8.77 10.97
C GLY A 192 19.11 8.55 12.34
N LYS A 193 18.34 7.47 12.50
CA LYS A 193 17.73 7.09 13.78
C LYS A 193 18.77 6.67 14.82
N ASP A 194 19.79 5.91 14.43
CA ASP A 194 20.82 5.43 15.34
C ASP A 194 21.72 6.57 15.83
N LEU A 195 21.96 7.60 15.00
CA LEU A 195 22.57 8.86 15.43
C LEU A 195 21.76 9.54 16.56
N LEU A 196 20.45 9.71 16.37
CA LEU A 196 19.56 10.28 17.39
C LEU A 196 19.54 9.44 18.68
N THR A 197 19.51 8.12 18.53
CA THR A 197 19.45 7.17 19.66
C THR A 197 20.75 7.17 20.47
N LYS A 198 21.91 7.16 19.79
CA LYS A 198 23.25 7.23 20.40
C LYS A 198 23.43 8.48 21.25
N GLU A 199 22.98 9.62 20.74
CA GLU A 199 23.11 10.92 21.41
C GLU A 199 21.94 11.22 22.37
N SER A 200 20.91 10.35 22.41
CA SER A 200 19.70 10.49 23.25
C SER A 200 18.95 11.81 23.04
N LEU A 201 18.90 12.30 21.80
CA LEU A 201 18.26 13.55 21.40
C LEU A 201 17.07 13.32 20.45
N PHE A 202 16.12 14.25 20.44
CA PHE A 202 14.96 14.28 19.52
C PHE A 202 14.21 12.96 19.42
N ASN A 203 13.84 12.38 20.57
CA ASN A 203 13.12 11.10 20.64
C ASN A 203 11.84 11.05 19.79
N SER A 204 11.13 12.18 19.62
CA SER A 204 9.99 12.31 18.70
C SER A 204 10.36 12.00 17.26
N LEU A 205 11.40 12.67 16.73
CA LEU A 205 11.93 12.45 15.39
C LEU A 205 12.46 11.02 15.22
N ALA A 206 13.12 10.46 16.24
CA ALA A 206 13.56 9.06 16.21
C ALA A 206 12.38 8.06 16.11
N GLN A 207 11.22 8.36 16.71
CA GLN A 207 9.99 7.56 16.55
C GLN A 207 9.31 7.80 15.19
N GLU A 208 9.37 9.01 14.62
CA GLU A 208 8.91 9.28 13.26
C GLU A 208 9.72 8.46 12.24
N ILE A 209 11.06 8.57 12.26
CA ILE A 209 11.96 7.80 11.40
C ILE A 209 11.73 6.29 11.58
N GLN A 210 11.57 5.82 12.83
CA GLN A 210 11.25 4.42 13.10
C GLN A 210 9.90 3.99 12.51
N THR A 211 8.91 4.88 12.45
CA THR A 211 7.61 4.63 11.83
C THR A 211 7.73 4.53 10.31
N GLU A 212 8.52 5.39 9.67
CA GLU A 212 8.83 5.30 8.23
C GLU A 212 9.56 3.99 7.89
N ILE A 213 10.55 3.58 8.70
CA ILE A 213 11.24 2.28 8.54
C ILE A 213 10.25 1.10 8.63
N TYR A 214 9.23 1.17 9.48
CA TYR A 214 8.22 0.11 9.54
C TYR A 214 7.29 0.12 8.31
N LYS A 215 6.88 1.30 7.81
CA LYS A 215 6.10 1.42 6.56
C LYS A 215 6.87 0.88 5.34
N LEU A 216 8.20 1.00 5.33
CA LEU A 216 9.07 0.45 4.28
C LEU A 216 9.15 -1.09 4.30
N ARG A 217 8.89 -1.76 5.42
CA ARG A 217 9.10 -3.22 5.57
C ARG A 217 8.48 -4.07 4.45
N PRO A 218 7.22 -3.89 4.01
CA PRO A 218 6.63 -4.72 2.95
C PRO A 218 7.37 -4.55 1.61
N TYR A 219 7.82 -3.33 1.31
CA TYR A 219 8.53 -3.01 0.07
C TYR A 219 9.94 -3.62 0.06
N ARG A 220 10.67 -3.53 1.18
CA ARG A 220 11.97 -4.20 1.36
C ARG A 220 11.86 -5.71 1.18
N ILE A 221 10.83 -6.33 1.74
CA ILE A 221 10.59 -7.77 1.58
C ILE A 221 10.39 -8.11 0.09
N LEU A 222 9.59 -7.34 -0.65
CA LEU A 222 9.40 -7.55 -2.09
C LEU A 222 10.70 -7.34 -2.88
N GLU A 223 11.47 -6.29 -2.57
CA GLU A 223 12.77 -6.03 -3.19
C GLU A 223 13.74 -7.19 -2.99
N LEU A 224 13.99 -7.58 -1.74
CA LEU A 224 14.91 -8.67 -1.36
C LEU A 224 14.49 -10.02 -1.96
N LEU A 225 13.19 -10.33 -2.04
CA LEU A 225 12.70 -11.58 -2.63
C LEU A 225 12.60 -11.54 -4.16
N SER A 226 12.58 -10.36 -4.78
CA SER A 226 12.62 -10.24 -6.24
C SER A 226 13.99 -10.60 -6.82
N LEU A 227 15.06 -10.44 -6.01
CA LEU A 227 16.44 -10.72 -6.36
C LEU A 227 16.67 -12.13 -6.93
N GLU A 228 17.70 -12.23 -7.76
CA GLU A 228 18.21 -13.47 -8.34
C GLU A 228 18.61 -14.50 -7.27
N GLU A 229 18.52 -15.78 -7.62
CA GLU A 229 18.72 -16.89 -6.68
C GLU A 229 20.15 -17.00 -6.16
N GLU A 230 21.13 -16.45 -6.88
CA GLU A 230 22.52 -16.33 -6.43
C GLU A 230 22.67 -15.44 -5.18
N LYS A 231 21.75 -14.48 -4.96
CA LYS A 231 21.73 -13.61 -3.78
C LYS A 231 21.03 -14.27 -2.59
N VAL A 232 21.50 -15.46 -2.23
CA VAL A 232 20.92 -16.32 -1.19
C VAL A 232 20.79 -15.60 0.16
N SER A 233 21.80 -14.82 0.57
CA SER A 233 21.78 -14.09 1.84
C SER A 233 20.66 -13.05 1.90
N ASP A 234 20.55 -12.23 0.86
CA ASP A 234 19.57 -11.14 0.76
C ASP A 234 18.15 -11.69 0.69
N ARG A 235 17.93 -12.74 -0.11
CA ARG A 235 16.65 -13.48 -0.18
C ARG A 235 16.27 -14.08 1.18
N MET A 236 17.23 -14.69 1.89
CA MET A 236 17.00 -15.26 3.22
C MET A 236 16.63 -14.18 4.24
N GLN A 237 17.24 -12.99 4.18
CA GLN A 237 16.83 -11.83 4.97
C GLN A 237 15.39 -11.40 4.64
N GLY A 238 15.01 -11.35 3.36
CA GLY A 238 13.63 -11.07 2.92
C GLY A 238 12.61 -12.08 3.47
N LEU A 239 12.92 -13.38 3.42
CA LEU A 239 12.10 -14.45 4.00
C LEU A 239 11.98 -14.32 5.53
N GLN A 240 13.05 -13.97 6.21
CA GLN A 240 13.07 -13.81 7.66
C GLN A 240 12.21 -12.60 8.08
N MET A 241 12.36 -11.47 7.39
CA MET A 241 11.52 -10.28 7.60
C MET A 241 10.03 -10.55 7.35
N LEU A 242 9.69 -11.39 6.36
CA LEU A 242 8.31 -11.84 6.10
C LEU A 242 7.74 -12.68 7.25
N LYS A 243 8.53 -13.63 7.77
CA LYS A 243 8.14 -14.47 8.92
C LYS A 243 7.90 -13.63 10.17
N GLU A 244 8.82 -12.72 10.49
CA GLU A 244 8.69 -11.78 11.62
C GLU A 244 7.44 -10.90 11.51
N MET A 245 7.11 -10.46 10.30
CA MET A 245 5.91 -9.67 10.02
C MET A 245 4.62 -10.48 10.23
N LEU A 246 4.58 -11.73 9.77
CA LEU A 246 3.48 -12.67 10.03
C LEU A 246 3.33 -12.98 11.52
N ASP A 247 4.42 -13.26 12.24
CA ASP A 247 4.40 -13.53 13.67
C ASP A 247 3.93 -12.33 14.50
N ALA A 248 4.44 -11.13 14.20
CA ALA A 248 4.02 -9.89 14.85
C ALA A 248 2.52 -9.61 14.67
N ARG A 249 2.00 -9.89 13.47
CA ARG A 249 0.58 -9.78 13.09
C ARG A 249 -0.29 -10.89 13.69
N GLY A 250 0.31 -12.02 14.06
CA GLY A 250 -0.38 -13.23 14.53
C GLY A 250 -0.96 -14.09 13.41
N GLY A 251 -0.41 -13.96 12.20
CA GLY A 251 -0.78 -14.71 11.00
C GLY A 251 -1.36 -13.87 9.86
N ILE A 252 -1.71 -14.50 8.73
CA ILE A 252 -2.21 -13.80 7.53
C ILE A 252 -3.48 -13.00 7.86
N ASN A 253 -4.48 -13.66 8.45
CA ASN A 253 -5.70 -13.03 8.92
C ASN A 253 -5.58 -12.37 10.31
N GLY A 254 -4.40 -12.41 10.94
CA GLY A 254 -4.16 -11.86 12.28
C GLY A 254 -4.35 -10.34 12.34
N THR A 255 -4.90 -9.81 13.42
CA THR A 255 -5.25 -8.38 13.53
C THR A 255 -4.29 -7.57 14.41
N LYS A 256 -3.15 -8.15 14.81
CA LYS A 256 -2.17 -7.46 15.65
C LYS A 256 -1.37 -6.44 14.85
N ASN A 257 -0.86 -5.42 15.54
CA ASN A 257 -0.09 -4.34 14.93
C ASN A 257 1.38 -4.74 14.69
N ASP A 258 1.68 -5.13 13.45
CA ASP A 258 3.04 -5.37 12.94
C ASP A 258 3.84 -4.08 12.68
N ARG A 259 3.18 -2.92 12.80
CA ARG A 259 3.65 -1.54 12.54
C ARG A 259 3.84 -1.17 11.07
N SER A 260 3.52 -2.05 10.12
CA SER A 260 3.69 -1.76 8.68
C SER A 260 2.66 -0.77 8.13
N GLY A 261 1.53 -0.60 8.83
CA GLY A 261 0.39 0.17 8.36
C GLY A 261 -0.55 -0.61 7.44
N LEU A 262 -0.23 -1.87 7.07
CA LEU A 262 -1.11 -2.70 6.26
C LEU A 262 -2.31 -3.22 7.07
N ARG A 263 -3.52 -2.91 6.60
CA ARG A 263 -4.77 -3.51 7.10
C ARG A 263 -4.91 -4.93 6.55
N THR A 264 -5.88 -5.70 7.04
CA THR A 264 -6.00 -7.13 6.70
C THR A 264 -6.15 -7.44 5.21
N GLU A 265 -6.94 -6.64 4.48
CA GLU A 265 -7.07 -6.79 3.03
C GLU A 265 -5.79 -6.43 2.28
N ASP A 266 -5.10 -5.36 2.72
CA ASP A 266 -3.88 -4.87 2.07
C ASP A 266 -2.69 -5.80 2.34
N PHE A 267 -2.65 -6.40 3.54
CA PHE A 267 -1.73 -7.48 3.88
C PHE A 267 -2.03 -8.75 3.07
N LEU A 268 -3.30 -9.09 2.83
CA LEU A 268 -3.65 -10.22 1.96
C LEU A 268 -3.22 -9.97 0.50
N ARG A 269 -3.41 -8.76 -0.03
CA ARG A 269 -2.90 -8.36 -1.36
C ARG A 269 -1.37 -8.48 -1.44
N PHE A 270 -0.67 -8.04 -0.39
CA PHE A 270 0.79 -8.21 -0.24
C PHE A 270 1.20 -9.70 -0.24
N ILE A 271 0.51 -10.56 0.52
CA ILE A 271 0.74 -12.02 0.51
C ILE A 271 0.37 -12.67 -0.83
N GLN A 272 -0.60 -12.16 -1.58
CA GLN A 272 -0.86 -12.65 -2.94
C GLN A 272 0.26 -12.25 -3.91
N GLN A 273 0.72 -11.00 -3.84
CA GLN A 273 1.80 -10.48 -4.68
C GLN A 273 3.14 -11.16 -4.40
N ILE A 274 3.46 -11.51 -3.16
CA ILE A 274 4.77 -12.07 -2.80
C ILE A 274 5.01 -13.46 -3.41
N ARG A 275 3.95 -14.21 -3.71
CA ARG A 275 4.01 -15.61 -4.19
C ARG A 275 4.88 -15.76 -5.43
N VAL A 276 4.74 -14.87 -6.42
CA VAL A 276 5.51 -14.94 -7.68
C VAL A 276 7.04 -14.81 -7.48
N TYR A 277 7.48 -14.32 -6.32
CA TYR A 277 8.89 -14.20 -5.95
C TYR A 277 9.41 -15.37 -5.08
N LEU A 278 8.50 -16.24 -4.63
CA LEU A 278 8.76 -17.41 -3.80
C LEU A 278 8.67 -18.69 -4.64
N THR A 279 9.64 -19.58 -4.44
CA THR A 279 9.64 -20.94 -4.97
C THR A 279 8.58 -21.82 -4.32
N SER A 280 8.25 -22.95 -4.95
CA SER A 280 7.37 -23.99 -4.42
C SER A 280 7.77 -24.47 -3.02
N VAL A 281 9.09 -24.62 -2.78
CA VAL A 281 9.67 -25.02 -1.49
C VAL A 281 9.52 -23.91 -0.44
N GLU A 282 9.82 -22.66 -0.79
CA GLU A 282 9.65 -21.50 0.12
C GLU A 282 8.18 -21.30 0.51
N GLN A 283 7.25 -21.38 -0.46
CA GLN A 283 5.81 -21.24 -0.21
C GLN A 283 5.26 -22.37 0.66
N GLN A 284 5.66 -23.63 0.41
CA GLN A 284 5.26 -24.74 1.29
C GLN A 284 5.73 -24.47 2.72
N ALA A 285 7.03 -24.21 2.92
CA ALA A 285 7.60 -24.03 4.25
C ALA A 285 6.96 -22.87 5.03
N LEU A 286 6.59 -21.79 4.33
CA LEU A 286 5.89 -20.64 4.91
C LEU A 286 4.43 -20.95 5.23
N PHE A 287 3.66 -21.41 4.25
CA PHE A 287 2.21 -21.54 4.39
C PHE A 287 1.78 -22.78 5.16
N GLU A 288 2.53 -23.89 5.16
CA GLU A 288 2.23 -25.03 6.04
C GLU A 288 2.41 -24.70 7.53
N LEU A 289 3.36 -23.82 7.87
CA LEU A 289 3.53 -23.34 9.25
C LEU A 289 2.38 -22.42 9.64
N GLU A 290 1.96 -21.55 8.72
CA GLU A 290 0.90 -20.57 8.92
C GLU A 290 -0.50 -21.21 8.93
N ALA A 291 -0.73 -22.30 8.19
CA ALA A 291 -1.94 -23.13 8.20
C ALA A 291 -2.19 -23.86 9.53
N ARG A 292 -1.20 -23.90 10.45
CA ARG A 292 -1.40 -24.37 11.83
C ARG A 292 -2.15 -23.35 12.69
N ARG A 293 -2.27 -22.11 12.24
CA ARG A 293 -3.17 -21.10 12.82
C ARG A 293 -4.56 -21.24 12.20
N PRO A 294 -5.64 -20.78 12.87
CA PRO A 294 -6.98 -20.79 12.30
C PRO A 294 -7.12 -19.77 11.15
N SER A 295 -6.63 -20.12 9.96
CA SER A 295 -6.68 -19.31 8.73
C SER A 295 -6.98 -20.20 7.52
N GLU A 296 -8.19 -20.08 6.98
CA GLU A 296 -8.59 -20.77 5.75
C GLU A 296 -7.75 -20.35 4.55
N VAL A 297 -7.33 -19.07 4.51
CA VAL A 297 -6.42 -18.55 3.49
C VAL A 297 -5.05 -19.23 3.57
N ALA A 298 -4.48 -19.36 4.76
CA ALA A 298 -3.19 -20.04 4.94
C ALA A 298 -3.27 -21.51 4.54
N SER A 299 -4.31 -22.22 4.95
CA SER A 299 -4.54 -23.62 4.58
C SER A 299 -4.71 -23.79 3.07
N TYR A 300 -5.44 -22.90 2.40
CA TYR A 300 -5.59 -22.93 0.94
C TYR A 300 -4.26 -22.66 0.20
N LEU A 301 -3.46 -21.70 0.68
CA LEU A 301 -2.12 -21.42 0.12
C LEU A 301 -1.14 -22.57 0.37
N ALA A 302 -1.23 -23.24 1.52
CA ALA A 302 -0.45 -24.44 1.83
C ALA A 302 -0.83 -25.62 0.92
N VAL A 303 -2.13 -25.88 0.73
CA VAL A 303 -2.64 -26.84 -0.25
C VAL A 303 -2.12 -26.51 -1.65
N SER A 304 -2.22 -25.26 -2.08
CA SER A 304 -1.72 -24.80 -3.38
C SER A 304 -0.23 -25.13 -3.56
N ALA A 305 0.60 -24.84 -2.56
CA ALA A 305 2.04 -25.13 -2.59
C ALA A 305 2.34 -26.65 -2.59
N LEU A 306 1.59 -27.43 -1.83
CA LEU A 306 1.70 -28.89 -1.78
C LEU A 306 1.33 -29.55 -3.12
N ILE A 307 0.27 -29.10 -3.79
CA ILE A 307 -0.14 -29.60 -5.11
C ILE A 307 0.91 -29.22 -6.16
N ALA A 308 1.32 -27.94 -6.22
CA ALA A 308 2.29 -27.48 -7.22
C ALA A 308 3.63 -28.21 -7.09
N ARG A 309 4.17 -28.29 -5.86
CA ARG A 309 5.43 -28.98 -5.59
C ARG A 309 5.30 -30.50 -5.77
N GLY A 310 4.22 -31.10 -5.27
CA GLY A 310 3.97 -32.53 -5.38
C GLY A 310 3.83 -33.01 -6.82
N PHE A 311 3.31 -32.17 -7.71
CA PHE A 311 3.27 -32.46 -9.13
C PHE A 311 4.63 -32.24 -9.83
N ASP A 312 5.23 -31.05 -9.71
CA ASP A 312 6.48 -30.70 -10.40
C ASP A 312 7.67 -31.58 -9.95
N GLN A 313 7.78 -31.85 -8.65
CA GLN A 313 8.83 -32.71 -8.07
C GLN A 313 8.40 -34.18 -7.96
N LYS A 314 7.23 -34.54 -8.53
CA LYS A 314 6.71 -35.92 -8.58
C LYS A 314 6.66 -36.62 -7.21
N GLN A 315 6.15 -35.93 -6.21
CA GLN A 315 6.00 -36.39 -4.84
C GLN A 315 4.51 -36.57 -4.47
N PRO A 316 3.88 -37.70 -4.82
CA PRO A 316 2.50 -38.02 -4.44
C PRO A 316 2.15 -37.85 -2.95
N PRO A 317 3.06 -38.11 -1.97
CA PRO A 317 2.76 -37.86 -0.56
C PRO A 317 2.37 -36.42 -0.24
N LEU A 318 2.88 -35.43 -0.98
CA LEU A 318 2.49 -34.02 -0.82
C LEU A 318 1.06 -33.79 -1.32
N ILE A 319 0.66 -34.45 -2.41
CA ILE A 319 -0.69 -34.38 -2.98
C ILE A 319 -1.70 -35.09 -2.08
N ALA A 320 -1.34 -36.24 -1.50
CA ALA A 320 -2.14 -36.93 -0.49
C ALA A 320 -2.38 -36.04 0.74
N LYS A 321 -1.34 -35.36 1.23
CA LYS A 321 -1.45 -34.38 2.32
C LYS A 321 -2.32 -33.17 1.95
N ALA A 322 -2.18 -32.65 0.73
CA ALA A 322 -3.03 -31.58 0.23
C ALA A 322 -4.51 -31.99 0.21
N LYS A 323 -4.81 -33.22 -0.25
CA LYS A 323 -6.16 -33.79 -0.25
C LYS A 323 -6.74 -33.90 1.18
N GLU A 324 -5.94 -34.31 2.16
CA GLU A 324 -6.36 -34.35 3.57
C GLU A 324 -6.73 -32.96 4.10
N MET A 325 -5.90 -31.95 3.82
CA MET A 325 -6.18 -30.56 4.20
C MET A 325 -7.44 -30.01 3.50
N LEU A 326 -7.67 -30.39 2.25
CA LEU A 326 -8.89 -30.03 1.51
C LEU A 326 -10.16 -30.66 2.10
N LEU A 327 -10.10 -31.89 2.64
CA LEU A 327 -11.23 -32.48 3.35
C LEU A 327 -11.63 -31.63 4.57
N GLN A 328 -10.66 -31.13 5.33
CA GLN A 328 -10.91 -30.24 6.47
C GLN A 328 -11.50 -28.88 6.04
N LEU A 329 -11.06 -28.34 4.90
CA LEU A 329 -11.57 -27.07 4.35
C LEU A 329 -12.97 -27.19 3.74
N SER A 330 -13.35 -28.35 3.20
CA SER A 330 -14.64 -28.57 2.54
C SER A 330 -15.87 -28.34 3.42
N GLN A 331 -15.69 -28.28 4.75
CA GLN A 331 -16.74 -27.89 5.71
C GLN A 331 -17.16 -26.41 5.63
N ARG A 332 -16.36 -25.55 4.98
CA ARG A 332 -16.52 -24.09 5.01
C ARG A 332 -16.50 -23.41 3.65
N ARG A 333 -15.90 -24.06 2.65
CA ARG A 333 -15.72 -23.54 1.30
C ARG A 333 -15.82 -24.68 0.29
N ASP A 334 -16.42 -24.43 -0.86
CA ASP A 334 -16.28 -25.33 -2.00
C ASP A 334 -14.80 -25.41 -2.41
N VAL A 335 -14.28 -26.63 -2.40
CA VAL A 335 -12.94 -27.03 -2.83
C VAL A 335 -13.00 -28.37 -3.59
N HIS A 336 -14.15 -28.65 -4.20
CA HIS A 336 -14.44 -29.96 -4.80
C HIS A 336 -13.63 -30.21 -6.07
N LEU A 337 -13.31 -29.17 -6.86
CA LEU A 337 -12.44 -29.29 -8.03
C LEU A 337 -10.99 -29.61 -7.65
N GLU A 338 -10.42 -28.92 -6.65
CA GLU A 338 -9.08 -29.20 -6.15
C GLU A 338 -9.00 -30.60 -5.54
N ARG A 339 -10.08 -31.07 -4.90
CA ARG A 339 -10.20 -32.47 -4.46
C ARG A 339 -10.27 -33.45 -5.63
N ALA A 340 -10.95 -33.12 -6.72
CA ALA A 340 -10.99 -33.93 -7.93
C ALA A 340 -9.60 -34.02 -8.58
N ILE A 341 -8.89 -32.91 -8.69
CA ILE A 341 -7.50 -32.83 -9.18
C ILE A 341 -6.55 -33.67 -8.32
N CYS A 342 -6.57 -33.50 -6.99
CA CYS A 342 -5.77 -34.34 -6.08
C CYS A 342 -6.11 -35.83 -6.22
N SER A 343 -7.40 -36.17 -6.38
CA SER A 343 -7.84 -37.57 -6.54
C SER A 343 -7.40 -38.14 -7.89
N LEU A 344 -7.44 -37.37 -8.98
CA LEU A 344 -6.90 -37.76 -10.29
C LEU A 344 -5.40 -38.07 -10.18
N LEU A 345 -4.61 -37.16 -9.61
CA LEU A 345 -3.16 -37.32 -9.45
C LEU A 345 -2.78 -38.50 -8.55
N LEU A 346 -3.71 -38.94 -7.68
CA LEU A 346 -3.59 -40.14 -6.85
C LEU A 346 -4.28 -41.38 -7.46
N ARG A 347 -4.66 -41.33 -8.75
CA ARG A 347 -5.33 -42.41 -9.52
C ARG A 347 -6.66 -42.90 -8.90
N GLN A 348 -7.33 -42.05 -8.14
CA GLN A 348 -8.60 -42.31 -7.44
C GLN A 348 -9.79 -41.80 -8.28
N ILE A 349 -9.96 -42.38 -9.47
CA ILE A 349 -10.89 -41.87 -10.50
C ILE A 349 -12.34 -41.78 -10.01
N GLU A 350 -12.83 -42.80 -9.29
CA GLU A 350 -14.18 -42.83 -8.70
C GLU A 350 -14.41 -41.78 -7.60
N GLU A 351 -13.34 -41.34 -6.93
CA GLU A 351 -13.45 -40.23 -5.97
C GLU A 351 -13.33 -38.88 -6.66
N ALA A 352 -12.55 -38.79 -7.74
CA ALA A 352 -12.50 -37.60 -8.59
C ALA A 352 -13.87 -37.32 -9.24
N GLY A 353 -14.52 -38.35 -9.82
CA GLY A 353 -15.86 -38.24 -10.38
C GLY A 353 -16.89 -37.72 -9.37
N ARG A 354 -16.99 -38.38 -8.20
CA ARG A 354 -17.87 -37.93 -7.11
C ARG A 354 -17.54 -36.53 -6.59
N ALA A 355 -16.28 -36.11 -6.63
CA ALA A 355 -15.92 -34.75 -6.25
C ALA A 355 -16.43 -33.72 -7.28
N ILE A 356 -16.30 -33.98 -8.59
CA ILE A 356 -16.85 -33.11 -9.65
C ILE A 356 -18.38 -32.96 -9.49
N GLU A 357 -19.09 -34.05 -9.24
CA GLU A 357 -20.56 -34.05 -9.03
C GLU A 357 -21.04 -33.21 -7.83
N LEU A 358 -20.15 -32.95 -6.86
CA LEU A 358 -20.44 -32.17 -5.67
C LEU A 358 -19.97 -30.70 -5.77
N SER A 359 -19.27 -30.31 -6.84
CA SER A 359 -18.82 -28.93 -7.01
C SER A 359 -19.97 -28.01 -7.40
N SER A 360 -19.91 -26.76 -6.91
CA SER A 360 -20.82 -25.67 -7.25
C SER A 360 -20.35 -24.84 -8.46
N ASP A 361 -19.16 -25.10 -9.00
CA ASP A 361 -18.65 -24.46 -10.21
C ASP A 361 -19.16 -25.17 -11.48
N GLU A 362 -20.39 -24.84 -11.84
CA GLU A 362 -21.03 -25.34 -13.06
C GLU A 362 -20.26 -24.98 -14.35
N GLU A 363 -19.49 -23.88 -14.38
CA GLU A 363 -18.73 -23.51 -15.59
C GLU A 363 -17.59 -24.52 -15.82
N ALA A 364 -16.78 -24.78 -14.80
CA ALA A 364 -15.72 -25.79 -14.85
C ALA A 364 -16.26 -27.21 -15.08
N VAL A 365 -17.34 -27.60 -14.38
CA VAL A 365 -17.99 -28.91 -14.53
C VAL A 365 -18.51 -29.12 -15.95
N ASN A 366 -19.10 -28.10 -16.58
CA ASN A 366 -19.58 -28.21 -17.97
C ASN A 366 -18.42 -28.30 -18.98
N VAL A 367 -17.31 -27.57 -18.79
CA VAL A 367 -16.10 -27.73 -19.62
C VAL A 367 -15.50 -29.14 -19.51
N ILE A 368 -15.46 -29.72 -18.32
CA ILE A 368 -15.02 -31.11 -18.09
C ILE A 368 -15.94 -32.11 -18.83
N ARG A 369 -17.26 -31.87 -18.82
CA ARG A 369 -18.24 -32.71 -19.53
C ARG A 369 -18.14 -32.57 -21.04
N GLU A 370 -18.02 -31.35 -21.58
CA GLU A 370 -17.87 -31.08 -23.02
C GLU A 370 -16.64 -31.79 -23.59
N LYS A 371 -15.48 -31.66 -22.92
CA LYS A 371 -14.24 -32.37 -23.29
C LYS A 371 -14.33 -33.89 -23.13
N SER A 372 -15.38 -34.42 -22.50
CA SER A 372 -15.61 -35.86 -22.25
C SER A 372 -16.82 -36.45 -22.99
N GLU A 373 -17.49 -35.72 -23.89
CA GLU A 373 -18.77 -36.14 -24.51
C GLU A 373 -18.77 -37.53 -25.17
N ASN A 374 -17.61 -38.00 -25.63
CA ASN A 374 -17.46 -39.29 -26.33
C ASN A 374 -16.74 -40.35 -25.48
N ALA A 375 -16.58 -40.12 -24.18
CA ALA A 375 -15.89 -40.99 -23.24
C ALA A 375 -16.88 -41.72 -22.30
N PRO A 376 -16.51 -42.89 -21.74
CA PRO A 376 -17.34 -43.60 -20.77
C PRO A 376 -17.36 -42.92 -19.38
N ASP A 377 -16.39 -42.05 -19.11
CA ASP A 377 -16.18 -41.34 -17.86
C ASP A 377 -15.74 -39.88 -18.10
N LEU A 378 -15.67 -39.06 -17.04
CA LEU A 378 -15.20 -37.67 -17.10
C LEU A 378 -13.66 -37.55 -17.13
N LEU A 379 -12.93 -38.66 -17.28
CA LEU A 379 -11.48 -38.71 -17.12
C LEU A 379 -10.74 -37.88 -18.18
N PRO A 380 -11.09 -37.89 -19.48
CA PRO A 380 -10.37 -37.09 -20.48
C PRO A 380 -10.50 -35.59 -20.22
N GLY A 381 -11.72 -35.11 -19.98
CA GLY A 381 -11.96 -33.70 -19.69
C GLY A 381 -11.38 -33.25 -18.35
N LEU A 382 -11.34 -34.13 -17.34
CA LEU A 382 -10.68 -33.83 -16.06
C LEU A 382 -9.15 -33.74 -16.23
N CYS A 383 -8.54 -34.61 -17.04
CA CYS A 383 -7.11 -34.52 -17.37
C CYS A 383 -6.79 -33.18 -18.06
N ASP A 384 -7.52 -32.84 -19.13
CA ASP A 384 -7.34 -31.59 -19.87
C ASP A 384 -7.58 -30.35 -18.98
N TYR A 385 -8.62 -30.39 -18.12
CA TYR A 385 -8.90 -29.34 -17.15
C TYR A 385 -7.78 -29.21 -16.12
N THR A 386 -7.22 -30.32 -15.64
CA THR A 386 -6.14 -30.32 -14.64
C THR A 386 -4.86 -29.68 -15.20
N GLU A 387 -4.46 -30.04 -16.43
CA GLU A 387 -3.30 -29.42 -17.11
C GLU A 387 -3.53 -27.91 -17.32
N GLU A 388 -4.71 -27.54 -17.78
CA GLU A 388 -5.10 -26.13 -17.99
C GLU A 388 -5.15 -25.32 -16.68
N TRP A 389 -5.62 -25.92 -15.59
CA TRP A 389 -5.67 -25.33 -14.25
C TRP A 389 -4.26 -25.12 -13.66
N PHE A 390 -3.37 -26.12 -13.78
CA PHE A 390 -1.98 -25.95 -13.38
C PHE A 390 -1.32 -24.77 -14.10
N ASP A 391 -1.47 -24.71 -15.42
CA ASP A 391 -0.87 -23.67 -16.28
C ASP A 391 -1.39 -22.26 -16.00
N LYS A 392 -2.69 -22.11 -15.74
CA LYS A 392 -3.36 -20.81 -15.64
C LYS A 392 -3.56 -20.32 -14.22
N GLU A 393 -3.79 -21.22 -13.27
CA GLU A 393 -4.23 -20.87 -11.92
C GLU A 393 -3.25 -21.26 -10.82
N LEU A 394 -2.33 -22.20 -11.07
CA LEU A 394 -1.36 -22.63 -10.05
C LEU A 394 0.07 -22.14 -10.32
N PHE A 395 0.69 -22.59 -11.41
CA PHE A 395 2.10 -22.33 -11.74
C PHE A 395 2.50 -20.85 -11.84
N PRO A 396 1.67 -19.91 -12.36
CA PRO A 396 2.04 -18.49 -12.44
C PRO A 396 2.32 -17.83 -11.09
N TYR A 397 1.93 -18.48 -9.98
CA TYR A 397 2.18 -17.99 -8.63
C TYR A 397 3.45 -18.55 -7.98
N PHE A 398 4.28 -19.33 -8.67
CA PHE A 398 5.52 -19.90 -8.12
C PHE A 398 6.71 -19.53 -9.00
N ARG A 399 7.76 -18.96 -8.40
CA ARG A 399 8.94 -18.46 -9.15
C ARG A 399 9.59 -19.56 -10.01
N ASP A 400 9.76 -20.75 -9.44
CA ASP A 400 10.39 -21.94 -10.03
C ASP A 400 9.48 -22.70 -11.01
N LEU A 401 8.18 -22.37 -11.08
CA LEU A 401 7.21 -22.98 -12.00
C LEU A 401 6.71 -22.00 -13.07
N THR A 402 7.07 -20.72 -12.99
CA THR A 402 6.61 -19.67 -13.91
C THR A 402 7.07 -19.99 -15.33
N GLY A 403 6.10 -20.14 -16.25
CA GLY A 403 6.37 -20.48 -17.65
C GLY A 403 6.56 -21.98 -17.94
N LYS A 404 6.52 -22.86 -16.94
CA LYS A 404 6.38 -24.30 -17.17
C LYS A 404 4.99 -24.64 -17.73
N ARG A 405 4.87 -25.81 -18.36
CA ARG A 405 3.61 -26.41 -18.79
C ARG A 405 3.37 -27.70 -18.02
N ALA A 406 2.19 -27.89 -17.46
CA ALA A 406 1.80 -29.15 -16.86
C ALA A 406 1.45 -30.17 -17.95
N VAL A 407 2.02 -31.37 -17.84
CA VAL A 407 1.63 -32.53 -18.64
C VAL A 407 1.54 -33.73 -17.71
N LEU A 408 0.36 -34.33 -17.60
CA LEU A 408 0.05 -35.42 -16.67
C LEU A 408 0.78 -36.71 -17.03
N LYS A 409 0.98 -36.97 -18.32
CA LYS A 409 1.56 -38.23 -18.81
C LYS A 409 2.99 -38.48 -18.29
N PRO A 410 3.94 -37.52 -18.33
CA PRO A 410 5.24 -37.66 -17.67
C PRO A 410 5.19 -37.87 -16.15
N TYR A 411 4.18 -37.35 -15.45
CA TYR A 411 4.00 -37.55 -14.01
C TYR A 411 3.59 -39.00 -13.71
N PHE A 412 2.59 -39.54 -14.41
CA PHE A 412 2.15 -40.94 -14.22
C PHE A 412 3.11 -42.00 -14.78
N LEU A 413 4.06 -41.61 -15.65
CA LEU A 413 5.11 -42.49 -16.16
C LEU A 413 6.35 -42.59 -15.24
N ASP A 414 6.37 -41.86 -14.14
CA ASP A 414 7.49 -41.86 -13.21
C ASP A 414 7.49 -43.07 -12.26
N GLU A 415 8.67 -43.60 -11.96
CA GLU A 415 8.86 -44.83 -11.18
C GLU A 415 8.47 -44.64 -9.70
N GLU A 416 8.86 -43.53 -9.07
CA GLU A 416 8.51 -43.23 -7.67
C GLU A 416 6.99 -43.01 -7.52
N VAL A 417 6.38 -42.36 -8.52
CA VAL A 417 4.92 -42.16 -8.57
C VAL A 417 4.20 -43.51 -8.72
N GLN A 418 4.66 -44.38 -9.63
CA GLN A 418 4.05 -45.69 -9.84
C GLN A 418 4.19 -46.61 -8.61
N GLU A 419 5.34 -46.60 -7.94
CA GLU A 419 5.54 -47.37 -6.71
C GLU A 419 4.56 -46.92 -5.62
N TYR A 420 4.49 -45.62 -5.32
CA TYR A 420 3.59 -45.08 -4.31
C TYR A 420 2.12 -45.39 -4.60
N LEU A 421 1.67 -45.17 -5.84
CA LEU A 421 0.29 -45.44 -6.23
C LEU A 421 -0.06 -46.93 -6.14
N THR A 422 0.92 -47.81 -6.39
CA THR A 422 0.74 -49.26 -6.24
C THR A 422 0.59 -49.63 -4.76
N GLN A 423 1.48 -49.15 -3.89
CA GLN A 423 1.40 -49.39 -2.43
C GLN A 423 0.05 -48.93 -1.85
N VAL A 424 -0.38 -47.69 -2.13
CA VAL A 424 -1.66 -47.13 -1.64
C VAL A 424 -2.87 -47.91 -2.17
N SER A 425 -2.81 -48.45 -3.39
CA SER A 425 -3.89 -49.30 -3.92
C SER A 425 -4.01 -50.63 -3.16
N VAL A 426 -2.88 -51.28 -2.85
CA VAL A 426 -2.86 -52.56 -2.11
C VAL A 426 -3.38 -52.39 -0.68
N ASP A 427 -2.99 -51.31 0.01
CA ASP A 427 -3.45 -51.01 1.37
C ASP A 427 -4.97 -50.75 1.40
N ARG A 428 -5.50 -50.00 0.44
CA ARG A 428 -6.93 -49.70 0.35
C ARG A 428 -7.77 -50.93 0.04
N ASP A 429 -7.34 -51.73 -0.94
CA ASP A 429 -8.07 -52.93 -1.33
C ASP A 429 -8.04 -53.95 -0.18
N SER A 430 -6.91 -54.05 0.55
CA SER A 430 -6.80 -54.81 1.80
C SER A 430 -7.74 -54.31 2.90
N ALA A 431 -7.89 -52.99 3.08
CA ALA A 431 -8.80 -52.41 4.07
C ALA A 431 -10.28 -52.72 3.74
N SER A 432 -10.69 -52.56 2.47
CA SER A 432 -12.06 -52.85 2.03
C SER A 432 -12.47 -54.33 2.22
N SER A 433 -11.49 -55.23 2.16
CA SER A 433 -11.69 -56.68 2.34
C SER A 433 -12.14 -57.07 3.77
N TRP A 434 -11.89 -56.22 4.78
CA TRP A 434 -12.31 -56.48 6.17
C TRP A 434 -13.66 -55.83 6.54
N GLU A 435 -14.20 -54.95 5.69
CA GLU A 435 -15.47 -54.24 5.96
C GLU A 435 -16.72 -55.02 5.47
N THR A 436 -16.53 -56.22 4.91
CA THR A 436 -17.61 -57.09 4.43
C THR A 436 -17.84 -58.28 5.37
N MET A 437 -18.15 -58.03 6.64
CA MET A 437 -18.51 -59.09 7.58
C MET A 437 -19.59 -58.63 8.59
N ASP A 438 -20.75 -59.30 8.48
CA ASP A 438 -21.92 -59.34 9.38
C ASP A 438 -22.74 -58.06 9.63
N GLU A 439 -23.83 -57.97 8.87
CA GLU A 439 -25.10 -57.36 9.31
C GLU A 439 -25.73 -58.28 10.39
N PRO A 440 -25.96 -57.80 11.64
CA PRO A 440 -26.52 -58.65 12.69
C PRO A 440 -28.05 -58.71 12.60
N GLU A 441 -28.60 -59.91 12.37
CA GLU A 441 -30.04 -60.18 12.53
C GLU A 441 -30.54 -59.81 13.94
N VAL A 442 -31.65 -59.08 13.99
CA VAL A 442 -32.29 -58.67 15.25
C VAL A 442 -33.05 -59.85 15.86
N ILE A 443 -32.49 -60.46 16.92
CA ILE A 443 -33.22 -61.39 17.80
C ILE A 443 -33.25 -60.84 19.23
N ASN A 444 -34.46 -60.52 19.69
CA ASN A 444 -34.74 -60.07 21.06
C ASN A 444 -34.68 -61.22 22.06
N THR A 445 -33.89 -61.09 23.14
CA THR A 445 -34.32 -61.61 24.47
C THR A 445 -33.75 -60.80 25.65
N SER A 446 -34.53 -60.79 26.73
CA SER A 446 -34.49 -59.93 27.92
C SER A 446 -33.32 -60.06 28.91
N VAL A 447 -32.86 -58.90 29.41
CA VAL A 447 -32.69 -58.48 30.83
C VAL A 447 -32.22 -59.52 31.87
N GLN A 448 -31.03 -59.29 32.47
CA GLN A 448 -30.84 -59.12 33.94
C GLN A 448 -29.42 -58.60 34.29
N THR A 449 -29.15 -58.35 35.58
CA THR A 449 -28.34 -57.21 36.05
C THR A 449 -27.35 -57.54 37.19
N ILE A 450 -26.03 -57.30 37.01
CA ILE A 450 -24.99 -57.04 38.06
C ILE A 450 -24.66 -58.25 39.01
N PRO A 451 -23.49 -58.37 39.71
CA PRO A 451 -22.32 -57.48 39.89
C PRO A 451 -20.91 -58.06 39.53
N GLN A 452 -19.90 -57.21 39.79
CA GLN A 452 -18.45 -57.46 39.88
C GLN A 452 -18.06 -58.60 40.85
N GLU A 453 -16.89 -59.20 40.65
CA GLU A 453 -15.99 -59.56 41.77
C GLU A 453 -14.50 -59.63 41.35
N GLU A 454 -13.63 -59.78 42.35
CA GLU A 454 -12.27 -59.24 42.50
C GLU A 454 -11.09 -59.93 41.76
N GLU A 455 -9.92 -59.33 41.98
CA GLU A 455 -8.55 -59.76 41.66
C GLU A 455 -8.26 -61.27 41.83
N LEU A 456 -7.33 -61.81 41.02
CA LEU A 456 -6.07 -62.27 41.62
C LEU A 456 -4.89 -62.28 40.63
N ASN A 457 -3.81 -61.63 41.02
CA ASN A 457 -2.49 -61.76 40.41
C ASN A 457 -1.84 -63.08 40.84
N ASN A 458 -1.16 -63.80 39.93
CA ASN A 458 -0.07 -64.67 40.36
C ASN A 458 1.03 -64.86 39.31
N ASN A 459 2.26 -64.60 39.75
CA ASN A 459 3.48 -64.71 38.95
C ASN A 459 3.86 -66.17 38.69
N ASN A 460 4.62 -66.40 37.62
CA ASN A 460 5.85 -67.19 37.79
C ASN A 460 6.97 -66.75 36.85
N HIS A 461 8.19 -66.66 37.38
CA HIS A 461 9.40 -66.32 36.63
C HIS A 461 9.98 -67.55 35.91
N ASN A 462 10.79 -67.35 34.86
CA ASN A 462 12.07 -68.05 34.76
C ASN A 462 13.11 -67.39 33.82
N HIS A 463 14.25 -67.05 34.43
CA HIS A 463 15.64 -67.10 33.95
C HIS A 463 16.11 -66.58 32.56
N SER A 464 16.87 -65.48 32.65
CA SER A 464 18.35 -65.42 32.44
C SER A 464 18.97 -65.52 31.03
N SER A 465 19.64 -64.43 30.62
CA SER A 465 21.06 -64.29 30.15
C SER A 465 21.16 -63.09 29.18
N GLY A 466 22.20 -62.25 29.09
CA GLY A 466 23.43 -62.08 29.89
C GLY A 466 24.50 -61.29 29.09
N ASN A 467 25.24 -60.37 29.74
CA ASN A 467 26.48 -59.68 29.30
C ASN A 467 26.41 -58.56 28.22
N THR A 468 26.60 -57.27 28.56
CA THR A 468 27.84 -56.42 28.67
C THR A 468 28.39 -55.91 27.32
N TYR A 469 28.92 -54.68 27.16
CA TYR A 469 29.57 -53.70 28.08
C TYR A 469 28.92 -52.29 27.87
N GLY A 470 29.00 -51.25 28.72
CA GLY A 470 30.02 -50.81 29.69
C GLY A 470 31.04 -49.86 29.03
N THR A 471 31.45 -48.69 29.54
CA THR A 471 31.18 -47.97 30.81
C THR A 471 31.77 -46.53 30.72
N ARG A 472 31.11 -45.50 31.27
CA ARG A 472 31.78 -44.55 32.20
C ARG A 472 30.82 -43.79 33.11
N ILE A 473 31.29 -43.56 34.33
CA ILE A 473 30.54 -43.21 35.55
C ILE A 473 31.23 -42.04 36.25
N SER A 474 30.43 -41.18 36.90
CA SER A 474 30.62 -40.60 38.27
C SER A 474 29.64 -39.42 38.42
N ARG A 475 28.65 -39.34 39.33
CA ARG A 475 28.59 -39.57 40.80
C ARG A 475 29.71 -38.83 41.56
N GLY A 476 29.46 -37.95 42.54
CA GLY A 476 28.21 -37.40 43.11
C GLY A 476 28.44 -36.94 44.57
N ASN A 477 27.44 -36.29 45.22
CA ASN A 477 27.25 -36.18 46.69
C ASN A 477 28.33 -35.45 47.56
N THR A 478 28.12 -34.83 48.74
CA THR A 478 26.97 -34.20 49.47
C THR A 478 27.55 -33.29 50.60
N GLN A 479 26.70 -32.58 51.38
CA GLN A 479 27.00 -31.85 52.65
C GLN A 479 27.76 -30.49 52.46
N ASP A 480 27.61 -29.47 53.31
CA ASP A 480 27.31 -29.45 54.76
C ASP A 480 26.55 -28.18 55.26
N SER A 481 26.25 -28.06 56.57
CA SER A 481 25.63 -26.88 57.26
C SER A 481 26.32 -26.62 58.62
N PRO A 482 26.35 -25.38 59.19
CA PRO A 482 25.33 -25.00 60.21
C PRO A 482 25.07 -23.48 60.54
N SER A 483 23.82 -23.20 60.98
CA SER A 483 23.36 -22.37 62.13
C SER A 483 23.88 -20.93 62.47
N ARG A 484 22.94 -19.95 62.53
CA ARG A 484 22.59 -19.15 63.75
C ARG A 484 21.32 -18.28 63.61
N LEU A 485 20.65 -18.04 64.75
CA LEU A 485 19.42 -17.22 65.02
C LEU A 485 19.81 -15.86 65.70
N PRO A 486 18.91 -14.91 66.10
CA PRO A 486 17.43 -14.97 66.23
C PRO A 486 16.55 -13.71 65.85
N SER A 487 15.21 -13.92 65.78
CA SER A 487 14.10 -13.01 66.23
C SER A 487 13.81 -11.66 65.51
N GLU A 488 12.56 -11.12 65.44
CA GLU A 488 11.24 -11.50 66.00
C GLU A 488 10.02 -10.88 65.22
N ARG A 489 8.86 -11.58 65.17
CA ARG A 489 7.42 -11.15 65.27
C ARG A 489 6.82 -9.95 64.44
N ILE A 490 5.52 -9.85 64.07
CA ILE A 490 4.33 -10.75 64.11
C ILE A 490 3.20 -10.26 63.14
N VAL A 491 2.52 -11.22 62.50
CA VAL A 491 1.10 -11.34 62.04
C VAL A 491 0.32 -10.16 61.39
N VAL A 492 -0.28 -10.51 60.24
CA VAL A 492 -1.54 -9.96 59.67
C VAL A 492 -2.60 -11.07 59.68
N THR A 493 -3.84 -10.80 60.14
CA THR A 493 -5.02 -11.61 59.77
C THR A 493 -6.38 -10.90 59.93
N SER A 494 -7.31 -11.28 59.05
CA SER A 494 -8.76 -11.04 58.94
C SER A 494 -9.61 -11.25 60.23
N ARG A 495 -10.90 -10.89 60.35
CA ARG A 495 -12.07 -11.13 59.45
C ARG A 495 -13.37 -10.42 59.97
N GLU A 496 -14.49 -10.54 59.22
CA GLU A 496 -15.91 -10.48 59.70
C GLU A 496 -16.51 -9.11 60.15
N THR A 497 -17.81 -8.71 60.00
CA THR A 497 -19.01 -9.12 59.19
C THR A 497 -20.02 -7.93 59.15
N GLU A 498 -21.11 -8.05 58.37
CA GLU A 498 -22.43 -7.37 58.46
C GLU A 498 -22.67 -5.99 57.80
N THR A 499 -23.84 -5.91 57.14
CA THR A 499 -24.51 -4.69 56.62
C THR A 499 -25.56 -4.22 57.63
N PRO A 500 -26.04 -2.94 57.62
CA PRO A 500 -27.32 -2.70 56.92
C PRO A 500 -27.65 -1.25 56.44
N ILE A 501 -28.47 -1.17 55.37
CA ILE A 501 -29.71 -0.37 55.23
C ILE A 501 -29.69 1.17 55.46
N THR A 502 -29.78 1.90 54.35
CA THR A 502 -30.82 2.92 54.00
C THR A 502 -31.20 4.06 54.95
N LYS A 503 -31.07 5.31 54.47
CA LYS A 503 -32.17 6.33 54.44
C LYS A 503 -31.84 7.59 53.62
N ALA A 504 -32.84 8.09 52.90
CA ALA A 504 -32.89 9.42 52.25
C ALA A 504 -33.91 10.30 53.03
N PRO A 505 -34.55 11.37 52.49
CA PRO A 505 -34.13 12.38 51.49
C PRO A 505 -34.44 13.86 51.89
N GLY A 506 -33.76 14.83 51.25
CA GLY A 506 -34.44 15.97 50.60
C GLY A 506 -34.70 17.32 51.33
N GLN A 507 -35.13 18.28 50.48
CA GLN A 507 -35.83 19.57 50.73
C GLN A 507 -35.06 20.90 50.93
N ARG A 508 -35.04 21.67 49.81
CA ARG A 508 -35.65 23.01 49.64
C ARG A 508 -35.15 24.26 50.43
N ARG A 509 -34.59 25.19 49.64
CA ARG A 509 -35.16 26.53 49.30
C ARG A 509 -35.10 27.66 50.35
N ARG A 510 -34.31 28.72 50.07
CA ARG A 510 -34.78 30.14 50.01
C ARG A 510 -33.71 31.17 49.57
N GLU A 511 -34.13 32.09 48.68
CA GLU A 511 -34.00 33.58 48.72
C GLU A 511 -32.61 34.25 48.96
N LYS A 512 -32.25 35.43 48.39
CA LYS A 512 -33.03 36.54 47.76
C LYS A 512 -32.10 37.57 47.04
N ARG A 513 -32.69 38.37 46.11
CA ARG A 513 -32.33 39.77 45.70
C ARG A 513 -30.99 39.99 44.94
N GLN A 514 -30.82 41.00 44.06
CA GLN A 514 -31.71 42.05 43.48
C GLN A 514 -31.17 42.42 42.07
N ARG A 515 -32.00 42.51 40.99
CA ARG A 515 -32.50 43.75 40.33
C ARG A 515 -31.47 44.90 40.24
N ARG A 516 -31.24 45.61 39.13
CA ARG A 516 -32.07 46.13 37.99
C ARG A 516 -31.14 46.28 36.75
N GLY A 517 -31.57 46.39 35.50
CA GLY A 517 -32.91 46.34 34.91
C GLY A 517 -33.06 47.28 33.71
N GLN A 518 -33.66 46.78 32.61
CA GLN A 518 -34.55 47.51 31.67
C GLN A 518 -33.94 48.64 30.79
N SER A 519 -34.44 49.02 29.60
CA SER A 519 -35.36 48.42 28.60
C SER A 519 -35.48 49.41 27.39
N ARG A 520 -36.23 49.28 26.29
CA ARG A 520 -37.26 48.32 25.78
C ARG A 520 -37.59 48.64 24.29
N GLN A 521 -37.95 47.65 23.46
CA GLN A 521 -39.05 47.69 22.44
C GLN A 521 -39.02 48.74 21.28
N GLN A 522 -39.71 48.60 20.12
CA GLN A 522 -40.25 47.45 19.36
C GLN A 522 -40.66 47.89 17.92
N SER A 523 -40.86 46.90 17.04
CA SER A 523 -41.86 46.84 15.93
C SER A 523 -41.63 47.53 14.56
N ARG A 524 -41.61 46.65 13.53
CA ARG A 524 -42.43 46.63 12.29
C ARG A 524 -42.76 47.96 11.56
N GLN A 525 -42.46 48.01 10.24
CA GLN A 525 -43.48 47.82 9.18
C GLN A 525 -42.91 47.64 7.75
N ASN A 526 -43.79 47.27 6.81
CA ASN A 526 -43.57 46.89 5.41
C ASN A 526 -42.98 47.98 4.49
N GLY A 527 -42.39 47.57 3.35
CA GLY A 527 -42.15 48.49 2.22
C GLY A 527 -41.33 47.95 1.03
N GLN A 528 -41.98 47.25 0.09
CA GLN A 528 -41.63 47.30 -1.36
C GLN A 528 -42.65 48.26 -2.04
N PRO A 529 -42.43 48.82 -3.27
CA PRO A 529 -41.54 48.35 -4.35
C PRO A 529 -40.79 49.46 -5.16
N ARG A 530 -39.94 49.07 -6.14
CA ARG A 530 -40.02 49.46 -7.59
C ARG A 530 -38.75 49.09 -8.41
N ARG A 531 -38.96 48.67 -9.67
CA ARG A 531 -37.97 48.66 -10.78
C ARG A 531 -38.11 49.98 -11.59
N PRO A 532 -37.06 50.45 -12.29
CA PRO A 532 -36.89 50.17 -13.74
C PRO A 532 -35.39 50.03 -14.14
N ARG A 533 -34.93 49.65 -15.36
CA ARG A 533 -35.51 49.01 -16.58
C ARG A 533 -34.38 48.23 -17.31
N ARG A 534 -34.55 47.85 -18.59
CA ARG A 534 -33.51 47.26 -19.48
C ARG A 534 -32.84 48.33 -20.35
N LEU A 535 -31.63 48.08 -20.85
CA LEU A 535 -31.21 48.35 -22.24
C LEU A 535 -29.88 47.63 -22.60
N LYS A 536 -29.90 46.85 -23.69
CA LYS A 536 -28.77 46.60 -24.61
C LYS A 536 -29.23 47.14 -25.98
N PRO A 537 -28.32 47.57 -26.86
CA PRO A 537 -28.19 46.80 -28.10
C PRO A 537 -26.74 46.56 -28.54
N LEU A 538 -26.61 45.92 -29.71
CA LEU A 538 -25.44 45.28 -30.30
C LEU A 538 -24.93 46.09 -31.53
N LEU A 539 -23.86 45.59 -32.19
CA LEU A 539 -23.14 46.14 -33.35
C LEU A 539 -22.25 47.37 -33.01
N TRP A 540 -21.03 47.50 -33.56
CA TRP A 540 -20.53 46.92 -34.81
C TRP A 540 -19.28 46.04 -34.67
N CYS A 541 -19.32 44.88 -35.35
CA CYS A 541 -18.10 44.27 -35.87
C CYS A 541 -17.59 45.12 -37.03
N LEU A 542 -16.27 45.37 -37.10
CA LEU A 542 -15.42 45.33 -38.32
C LEU A 542 -14.12 46.11 -38.08
N LEU A 543 -13.12 45.44 -37.49
CA LEU A 543 -11.74 45.58 -37.95
C LEU A 543 -10.91 44.35 -37.58
N GLY A 544 -11.37 43.18 -38.04
CA GLY A 544 -10.48 42.05 -38.24
C GLY A 544 -9.90 42.15 -39.65
N LEU A 545 -8.60 42.43 -39.77
CA LEU A 545 -7.71 41.92 -40.83
C LEU A 545 -6.25 42.31 -40.50
N GLY A 546 -5.35 41.33 -40.46
CA GLY A 546 -4.00 41.48 -39.91
C GLY A 546 -4.03 41.33 -38.37
N ILE A 547 -3.58 40.23 -37.77
CA ILE A 547 -2.48 39.34 -38.17
C ILE A 547 -2.96 37.88 -38.30
N LEU A 548 -3.11 37.41 -39.55
CA LEU A 548 -3.27 35.97 -39.86
C LEU A 548 -2.42 35.61 -41.10
N VAL A 549 -1.18 36.10 -41.09
CA VAL A 549 -0.03 35.58 -41.87
C VAL A 549 1.18 35.73 -40.94
N GLY A 550 1.81 34.62 -40.54
CA GLY A 550 2.89 34.60 -39.54
C GLY A 550 2.68 33.59 -38.39
N GLY A 551 1.50 32.98 -38.29
CA GLY A 551 1.13 32.04 -37.22
C GLY A 551 1.29 30.54 -37.53
N ILE A 552 2.13 30.15 -38.49
CA ILE A 552 2.44 28.73 -38.79
C ILE A 552 3.93 28.57 -39.09
N SER A 553 4.79 28.68 -38.06
CA SER A 553 6.15 28.11 -38.03
C SER A 553 6.85 28.23 -36.66
N TRP A 554 6.11 28.18 -35.55
CA TRP A 554 6.65 28.21 -34.18
C TRP A 554 5.99 27.14 -33.31
N ALA A 555 6.19 25.87 -33.68
CA ALA A 555 5.68 24.71 -32.96
C ALA A 555 6.65 23.51 -33.04
N ARG A 556 7.90 23.72 -32.61
CA ARG A 556 8.89 22.72 -32.16
C ARG A 556 10.12 23.47 -31.64
N SER A 557 10.76 22.94 -30.59
CA SER A 557 11.88 23.55 -29.86
C SER A 557 11.54 24.82 -29.05
N ARG A 558 11.07 24.60 -27.81
CA ARG A 558 11.55 25.33 -26.61
C ARG A 558 11.10 24.59 -25.34
N GLN A 559 11.92 23.63 -24.93
CA GLN A 559 11.87 23.01 -23.61
C GLN A 559 13.25 23.20 -22.98
N ALA A 560 13.42 24.28 -22.22
CA ALA A 560 14.46 24.51 -21.21
C ALA A 560 14.38 25.96 -20.68
N SER A 561 14.72 26.13 -19.40
CA SER A 561 15.20 27.36 -18.75
C SER A 561 14.21 28.48 -18.34
N GLN A 562 13.83 28.41 -17.05
CA GLN A 562 13.69 29.51 -16.07
C GLN A 562 12.55 30.54 -16.29
N ILE A 563 11.49 30.55 -15.47
CA ILE A 563 11.38 31.05 -14.07
C ILE A 563 11.37 32.59 -13.99
N THR A 564 10.21 33.15 -13.60
CA THR A 564 10.17 34.05 -12.44
C THR A 564 8.84 33.93 -11.67
N ILE A 565 8.89 34.23 -10.38
CA ILE A 565 7.90 33.94 -9.34
C ILE A 565 6.98 35.16 -9.11
N GLY A 566 5.74 34.92 -8.65
CA GLY A 566 4.87 35.96 -8.08
C GLY A 566 3.40 35.58 -7.99
N GLY A 567 2.95 35.13 -6.81
CA GLY A 567 1.52 34.88 -6.52
C GLY A 567 1.25 33.58 -5.74
N LEU A 568 1.47 33.60 -4.43
CA LEU A 568 1.15 32.48 -3.53
C LEU A 568 -0.35 32.49 -3.15
N GLU A 569 -0.98 31.31 -3.16
CA GLU A 569 -2.04 30.98 -2.20
C GLU A 569 -1.57 29.83 -1.28
N PRO A 570 -1.94 29.83 0.01
CA PRO A 570 -1.22 29.06 1.03
C PRO A 570 -1.83 27.65 1.23
N ASP A 571 -1.48 26.68 0.38
CA ASP A 571 -1.91 25.28 0.58
C ASP A 571 -0.95 24.19 0.03
N GLN A 572 0.33 24.52 -0.19
CA GLN A 572 1.35 23.58 -0.72
C GLN A 572 2.53 23.27 0.23
N LEU A 573 2.35 23.47 1.54
CA LEU A 573 3.21 22.86 2.57
C LEU A 573 2.42 21.86 3.43
N LEU A 574 1.77 20.92 2.73
CA LEU A 574 1.32 19.65 3.30
C LEU A 574 1.90 18.53 2.45
N VAL A 575 2.99 17.91 2.94
CA VAL A 575 3.43 16.61 2.46
C VAL A 575 2.29 15.61 2.70
N ARG A 576 1.60 15.28 1.61
CA ARG A 576 0.41 14.45 1.63
C ARG A 576 0.79 12.98 1.80
N LEU A 577 0.83 12.55 3.06
CA LEU A 577 1.04 11.16 3.49
C LEU A 577 -0.17 10.23 3.17
N ASP A 578 -1.12 10.66 2.34
CA ASP A 578 -2.32 9.92 1.92
C ASP A 578 -2.15 9.14 0.60
N ARG A 579 -0.96 9.17 -0.03
CA ARG A 579 -0.58 8.25 -1.12
C ARG A 579 0.64 7.39 -0.76
N ALA A 580 0.43 6.08 -0.71
CA ALA A 580 1.53 5.12 -0.79
C ALA A 580 2.23 5.24 -2.16
N PRO A 581 3.59 5.18 -2.25
CA PRO A 581 4.32 5.21 -3.52
C PRO A 581 4.19 3.90 -4.32
N ILE A 582 2.98 3.53 -4.72
CA ILE A 582 2.73 2.34 -5.54
C ILE A 582 2.56 2.77 -7.00
N LEU A 583 3.71 2.96 -7.65
CA LEU A 583 3.86 2.57 -9.04
C LEU A 583 4.75 1.32 -9.03
N ILE A 584 4.18 0.15 -9.32
CA ILE A 584 4.93 -1.10 -9.52
C ILE A 584 5.23 -1.21 -11.02
N PRO A 585 6.46 -1.56 -11.44
CA PRO A 585 6.76 -1.69 -12.86
C PRO A 585 6.10 -2.95 -13.44
N SER A 586 5.18 -2.78 -14.39
CA SER A 586 4.77 -3.87 -15.26
C SER A 586 5.92 -4.20 -16.21
N GLY A 587 6.47 -5.40 -16.11
CA GLY A 587 7.44 -5.92 -17.07
C GLY A 587 6.82 -5.97 -18.47
N THR A 588 7.54 -5.47 -19.47
CA THR A 588 7.10 -5.46 -20.87
C THR A 588 7.20 -6.86 -21.49
N GLY A 589 6.08 -7.47 -21.87
CA GLY A 589 6.09 -8.78 -22.53
C GLY A 589 4.71 -9.34 -22.88
N THR A 590 4.17 -8.92 -24.03
CA THR A 590 3.22 -9.65 -24.90
C THR A 590 1.94 -10.29 -24.30
N SER A 591 0.80 -9.78 -24.76
CA SER A 591 -0.58 -10.27 -24.61
C SER A 591 -0.82 -11.79 -24.54
N THR A 592 -1.58 -12.25 -23.54
CA THR A 592 -2.54 -13.39 -23.58
C THR A 592 -3.52 -13.26 -22.38
N PRO A 593 -4.62 -14.06 -22.28
CA PRO A 593 -5.84 -13.62 -21.58
C PRO A 593 -6.02 -14.14 -20.15
N THR A 594 -6.90 -13.47 -19.42
CA THR A 594 -7.32 -13.75 -18.04
C THR A 594 -8.25 -14.96 -17.93
N PRO A 595 -8.11 -15.82 -16.90
CA PRO A 595 -9.20 -16.54 -16.27
C PRO A 595 -9.69 -15.82 -15.00
N THR A 596 -10.92 -16.11 -14.62
CA THR A 596 -11.70 -15.35 -13.62
C THR A 596 -11.51 -15.92 -12.21
N THR A 597 -11.33 -15.06 -11.19
CA THR A 597 -12.20 -15.04 -9.97
C THR A 597 -11.63 -14.22 -8.79
N SER A 598 -12.52 -13.48 -8.13
CA SER A 598 -12.40 -12.86 -6.79
C SER A 598 -11.26 -11.83 -6.55
N VAL A 599 -11.37 -10.67 -7.21
CA VAL A 599 -10.65 -9.46 -6.79
C VAL A 599 -11.47 -8.71 -5.75
N ALA A 600 -10.87 -8.34 -4.60
CA ALA A 600 -11.40 -7.31 -3.71
C ALA A 600 -11.32 -5.95 -4.43
N ARG A 601 -12.41 -5.57 -5.10
CA ARG A 601 -12.43 -4.59 -6.21
C ARG A 601 -12.13 -3.17 -5.76
N THR A 602 -10.86 -2.78 -5.87
CA THR A 602 -10.53 -1.37 -6.05
C THR A 602 -11.27 -0.84 -7.27
N LEU A 603 -12.00 0.27 -7.10
CA LEU A 603 -12.77 0.91 -8.18
C LEU A 603 -11.79 1.54 -9.19
N SER A 604 -11.32 0.74 -10.14
CA SER A 604 -10.37 1.18 -11.18
C SER A 604 -11.04 2.16 -12.15
N GLN A 605 -10.23 2.94 -12.89
CA GLN A 605 -10.75 3.86 -13.89
C GLN A 605 -11.52 3.16 -15.02
N ASP A 606 -11.10 1.95 -15.43
CA ASP A 606 -11.82 1.12 -16.39
C ASP A 606 -13.15 0.58 -15.81
N THR A 607 -13.15 0.15 -14.55
CA THR A 607 -14.38 -0.25 -13.85
C THR A 607 -15.36 0.91 -13.74
N ALA A 608 -14.88 2.10 -13.39
CA ALA A 608 -15.68 3.32 -13.38
C ALA A 608 -16.25 3.65 -14.77
N GLN A 609 -15.46 3.48 -15.84
CA GLN A 609 -15.93 3.69 -17.22
C GLN A 609 -17.05 2.72 -17.57
N LYS A 610 -16.90 1.42 -17.23
CA LYS A 610 -17.94 0.40 -17.43
C LYS A 610 -19.21 0.70 -16.63
N ILE A 611 -19.10 1.19 -15.39
CA ILE A 611 -20.25 1.57 -14.56
C ILE A 611 -21.01 2.76 -15.15
N ILE A 612 -20.31 3.84 -15.55
CA ILE A 612 -20.96 5.02 -16.13
C ILE A 612 -21.58 4.71 -17.49
N GLN A 613 -20.91 3.92 -18.34
CA GLN A 613 -21.47 3.42 -19.61
C GLN A 613 -22.75 2.61 -19.36
N SER A 614 -22.68 1.59 -18.48
CA SER A 614 -23.81 0.74 -18.12
C SER A 614 -24.99 1.54 -17.56
N TRP A 615 -24.73 2.55 -16.73
CA TRP A 615 -25.76 3.47 -16.25
C TRP A 615 -26.43 4.25 -17.38
N LEU A 616 -25.66 4.90 -18.25
CA LEU A 616 -26.18 5.71 -19.35
C LEU A 616 -26.99 4.87 -20.37
N ASP A 617 -26.54 3.65 -20.65
CA ASP A 617 -27.27 2.70 -21.50
C ASP A 617 -28.56 2.19 -20.84
N THR A 618 -28.51 1.88 -19.54
CA THR A 618 -29.69 1.44 -18.77
C THR A 618 -30.72 2.57 -18.65
N LYS A 619 -30.28 3.81 -18.42
CA LYS A 619 -31.13 5.02 -18.46
C LYS A 619 -31.83 5.15 -19.82
N ALA A 620 -31.09 4.98 -20.92
CA ALA A 620 -31.64 5.06 -22.26
C ALA A 620 -32.69 3.97 -22.54
N LYS A 621 -32.47 2.73 -22.06
CA LYS A 621 -33.46 1.64 -22.17
C LYS A 621 -34.69 1.83 -21.28
N ALA A 622 -34.50 2.35 -20.07
CA ALA A 622 -35.57 2.56 -19.09
C ALA A 622 -36.51 3.72 -19.47
N ARG A 623 -35.97 4.81 -20.03
CA ARG A 623 -36.73 5.99 -20.47
C ARG A 623 -37.02 6.03 -21.98
N GLY A 624 -36.46 5.09 -22.74
CA GLY A 624 -36.72 4.90 -24.16
C GLY A 624 -38.03 4.16 -24.44
N LYS A 625 -38.35 4.00 -25.73
CA LYS A 625 -39.64 3.51 -26.25
C LYS A 625 -40.11 2.16 -25.67
N ALA A 626 -39.19 1.33 -25.19
CA ALA A 626 -39.47 0.02 -24.61
C ALA A 626 -39.73 0.04 -23.09
N HIS A 627 -39.51 1.18 -22.41
CA HIS A 627 -39.73 1.38 -20.97
C HIS A 627 -39.21 0.24 -20.08
N GLN A 628 -37.92 -0.13 -20.23
CA GLN A 628 -37.29 -1.23 -19.51
C GLN A 628 -36.92 -0.83 -18.05
N ILE A 629 -37.91 -0.38 -17.29
CA ILE A 629 -37.77 0.26 -15.96
C ILE A 629 -37.12 -0.68 -14.94
N ASP A 630 -37.39 -1.99 -15.02
CA ASP A 630 -36.86 -2.97 -14.07
C ASP A 630 -35.34 -3.14 -14.13
N GLN A 631 -34.72 -2.84 -15.28
CA GLN A 631 -33.26 -2.89 -15.42
C GLN A 631 -32.54 -1.85 -14.57
N LEU A 632 -33.21 -0.76 -14.13
CA LEU A 632 -32.59 0.26 -13.28
C LEU A 632 -32.00 -0.32 -11.97
N SER A 633 -32.60 -1.38 -11.42
CA SER A 633 -32.13 -2.05 -10.20
C SER A 633 -30.80 -2.82 -10.37
N SER A 634 -30.35 -3.06 -11.61
CA SER A 634 -29.06 -3.71 -11.89
C SER A 634 -27.84 -2.80 -11.69
N ILE A 635 -28.06 -1.48 -11.63
CA ILE A 635 -26.99 -0.47 -11.62
C ILE A 635 -27.22 0.65 -10.58
N LEU A 636 -28.46 0.89 -10.16
CA LEU A 636 -28.82 1.87 -9.13
C LEU A 636 -29.25 1.21 -7.82
N THR A 637 -29.10 1.94 -6.72
CA THR A 637 -29.66 1.62 -5.38
C THR A 637 -30.30 2.87 -4.75
N GLN A 638 -30.96 2.74 -3.60
CA GLN A 638 -31.69 3.85 -2.97
C GLN A 638 -30.75 4.96 -2.43
N PRO A 639 -31.09 6.26 -2.62
CA PRO A 639 -32.35 6.76 -3.18
C PRO A 639 -32.40 6.89 -4.72
N ALA A 640 -31.27 6.88 -5.44
CA ALA A 640 -31.26 7.13 -6.88
C ALA A 640 -32.16 6.18 -7.70
N LEU A 641 -32.28 4.91 -7.29
CA LEU A 641 -33.16 3.93 -7.93
C LEU A 641 -34.62 4.39 -7.98
N ASP A 642 -35.16 4.87 -6.86
CA ASP A 642 -36.58 5.25 -6.75
C ASP A 642 -36.85 6.54 -7.55
N ASP A 643 -35.91 7.49 -7.50
CA ASP A 643 -35.92 8.74 -8.27
C ASP A 643 -35.99 8.50 -9.78
N GLN A 644 -35.18 7.55 -10.29
CA GLN A 644 -35.14 7.24 -11.72
C GLN A 644 -36.29 6.34 -12.16
N LYS A 645 -36.75 5.40 -11.31
CA LYS A 645 -37.98 4.63 -11.55
C LYS A 645 -39.19 5.56 -11.65
N SER A 646 -39.34 6.50 -10.72
CA SER A 646 -40.42 7.50 -10.71
C SER A 646 -40.45 8.35 -11.99
N ARG A 647 -39.28 8.81 -12.47
CA ARG A 647 -39.17 9.57 -13.74
C ARG A 647 -39.56 8.73 -14.95
N ALA A 648 -39.01 7.52 -15.08
CA ALA A 648 -39.27 6.64 -16.21
C ALA A 648 -40.73 6.15 -16.25
N GLU A 649 -41.34 5.91 -15.09
CA GLU A 649 -42.75 5.59 -14.94
C GLU A 649 -43.64 6.79 -15.30
N GLY A 650 -43.24 8.01 -14.92
CA GLY A 650 -43.91 9.24 -15.35
C GLY A 650 -43.88 9.44 -16.87
N ASP A 651 -42.74 9.19 -17.53
CA ASP A 651 -42.65 9.22 -18.99
C ASP A 651 -43.61 8.18 -19.63
N ARG A 652 -43.64 6.95 -19.09
CA ARG A 652 -44.51 5.83 -19.53
C ARG A 652 -45.99 6.18 -19.41
N GLN A 653 -46.41 6.71 -18.26
CA GLN A 653 -47.79 7.14 -18.01
C GLN A 653 -48.21 8.31 -18.91
N ALA A 654 -47.28 9.21 -19.25
CA ALA A 654 -47.50 10.30 -20.19
C ALA A 654 -47.47 9.87 -21.68
N ASN A 655 -47.31 8.57 -21.98
CA ASN A 655 -47.10 8.02 -23.31
C ASN A 655 -45.99 8.77 -24.07
N SER A 656 -44.85 8.91 -23.40
CA SER A 656 -43.70 9.67 -23.89
C SER A 656 -42.41 8.91 -23.64
N TYR A 657 -41.42 9.09 -24.51
CA TYR A 657 -40.14 8.41 -24.40
C TYR A 657 -39.00 9.29 -24.90
N TRP A 658 -37.78 8.94 -24.50
CA TRP A 658 -36.57 9.67 -24.84
C TRP A 658 -35.63 8.82 -25.70
N GLU A 659 -35.06 9.41 -26.75
CA GLU A 659 -33.94 8.85 -27.50
C GLU A 659 -32.66 9.59 -27.08
N TYR A 660 -31.60 8.86 -26.73
CA TYR A 660 -30.37 9.41 -26.16
C TYR A 660 -29.15 9.11 -27.03
N GLU A 661 -28.34 10.13 -27.28
CA GLU A 661 -26.95 10.01 -27.69
C GLU A 661 -26.07 10.47 -26.51
N HIS A 662 -25.27 9.55 -25.97
CA HIS A 662 -24.39 9.80 -24.83
C HIS A 662 -22.92 9.70 -25.26
N SER A 663 -22.08 10.59 -24.72
CA SER A 663 -20.62 10.43 -24.68
C SER A 663 -20.10 11.01 -23.38
N PHE A 664 -19.01 10.48 -22.82
CA PHE A 664 -18.49 10.98 -21.55
C PHE A 664 -16.98 10.82 -21.42
N THR A 665 -16.39 11.50 -20.43
CA THR A 665 -15.00 11.35 -20.02
C THR A 665 -14.90 11.45 -18.51
N ILE A 666 -14.27 10.46 -17.87
CA ILE A 666 -14.04 10.46 -16.43
C ILE A 666 -13.01 11.54 -16.08
N LYS A 667 -13.32 12.36 -15.07
CA LYS A 667 -12.45 13.38 -14.49
C LYS A 667 -11.71 12.87 -13.26
N SER A 668 -12.41 12.17 -12.37
CA SER A 668 -11.77 11.53 -11.21
C SER A 668 -12.58 10.34 -10.70
N VAL A 669 -11.89 9.43 -10.00
CA VAL A 669 -12.48 8.31 -9.25
C VAL A 669 -11.87 8.37 -7.85
N GLN A 670 -12.70 8.43 -6.83
CA GLN A 670 -12.27 8.64 -5.44
C GLN A 670 -13.02 7.66 -4.53
N LEU A 671 -12.31 6.71 -3.93
CA LEU A 671 -12.84 5.87 -2.84
C LEU A 671 -12.97 6.72 -1.57
N ASN A 672 -14.02 6.48 -0.77
CA ASN A 672 -14.18 7.16 0.51
C ASN A 672 -13.12 6.63 1.50
N PRO A 673 -12.24 7.48 2.06
CA PRO A 673 -11.13 7.04 2.89
C PRO A 673 -11.55 6.45 4.25
N LYS A 674 -12.81 6.64 4.66
CA LYS A 674 -13.36 6.10 5.91
C LYS A 674 -14.21 4.85 5.72
N ASP A 675 -14.67 4.59 4.50
CA ASP A 675 -15.54 3.47 4.15
C ASP A 675 -15.29 3.07 2.70
N GLN A 676 -14.50 2.02 2.49
CA GLN A 676 -14.12 1.57 1.15
C GLN A 676 -15.25 0.87 0.40
N THR A 677 -16.40 0.63 1.04
CA THR A 677 -17.64 0.25 0.34
C THR A 677 -18.31 1.45 -0.32
N GLN A 678 -17.78 2.67 -0.17
CA GLN A 678 -18.31 3.89 -0.82
C GLN A 678 -17.27 4.53 -1.73
N ALA A 679 -17.75 5.10 -2.84
CA ALA A 679 -16.90 5.80 -3.80
C ALA A 679 -17.64 6.98 -4.45
N SER A 680 -16.89 7.81 -5.17
CA SER A 680 -17.43 8.82 -6.09
C SER A 680 -16.70 8.80 -7.42
N ILE A 681 -17.44 8.97 -8.51
CA ILE A 681 -16.93 9.16 -9.86
C ILE A 681 -17.39 10.53 -10.34
N ASP A 682 -16.46 11.40 -10.70
CA ASP A 682 -16.77 12.64 -11.42
C ASP A 682 -16.53 12.41 -12.91
N ALA A 683 -17.54 12.65 -13.74
CA ALA A 683 -17.46 12.52 -15.19
C ALA A 683 -18.06 13.75 -15.90
N ASN A 684 -17.43 14.19 -16.98
CA ASN A 684 -18.06 15.12 -17.92
C ASN A 684 -18.90 14.28 -18.90
N VAL A 685 -20.20 14.50 -18.94
CA VAL A 685 -21.17 13.75 -19.74
C VAL A 685 -21.83 14.71 -20.71
N LYS A 686 -21.69 14.42 -22.01
CA LYS A 686 -22.46 15.07 -23.06
C LYS A 686 -23.66 14.19 -23.41
N GLU A 687 -24.85 14.74 -23.20
CA GLU A 687 -26.13 14.07 -23.35
C GLU A 687 -27.04 14.85 -24.30
N LYS A 688 -27.27 14.28 -25.47
CA LYS A 688 -28.25 14.77 -26.44
C LYS A 688 -29.49 13.88 -26.36
N ALA A 689 -30.59 14.45 -25.90
CA ALA A 689 -31.80 13.73 -25.50
C ALA A 689 -33.02 14.26 -26.27
N GLN A 690 -33.64 13.44 -27.11
CA GLN A 690 -34.80 13.79 -27.91
C GLN A 690 -36.10 13.24 -27.29
N LEU A 691 -37.02 14.12 -26.92
CA LEU A 691 -38.31 13.73 -26.33
C LEU A 691 -39.36 13.49 -27.41
N TYR A 692 -40.03 12.34 -27.38
CA TYR A 692 -41.20 12.03 -28.18
C TYR A 692 -42.43 11.93 -27.27
N LYS A 693 -43.51 12.64 -27.59
CA LYS A 693 -44.82 12.52 -26.91
C LYS A 693 -45.84 11.97 -27.90
N ALA A 694 -46.52 10.87 -27.54
CA ALA A 694 -47.42 10.12 -28.43
C ALA A 694 -46.80 9.83 -29.82
N GLY A 695 -45.51 9.49 -29.86
CA GLY A 695 -44.76 9.20 -31.08
C GLY A 695 -44.34 10.41 -31.94
N LYS A 696 -44.58 11.65 -31.50
CA LYS A 696 -44.13 12.86 -32.20
C LYS A 696 -42.98 13.54 -31.46
N LEU A 697 -41.92 13.89 -32.19
CA LEU A 697 -40.76 14.62 -31.65
C LEU A 697 -41.19 16.00 -31.10
N ASN A 698 -40.85 16.26 -29.85
CA ASN A 698 -41.06 17.52 -29.15
C ASN A 698 -39.72 18.27 -29.06
N GLN A 699 -39.39 18.98 -30.14
CA GLN A 699 -38.11 19.66 -30.29
C GLN A 699 -37.88 20.78 -29.25
N SER A 700 -38.94 21.32 -28.64
CA SER A 700 -38.86 22.34 -27.57
C SER A 700 -38.50 21.79 -26.18
N GLU A 701 -38.65 20.49 -25.95
CA GLU A 701 -38.30 19.84 -24.68
C GLU A 701 -37.08 18.90 -24.80
N SER A 702 -36.62 18.64 -26.03
CA SER A 702 -35.34 17.98 -26.34
C SER A 702 -34.13 18.83 -25.90
N ARG A 703 -32.99 18.18 -25.64
CA ARG A 703 -31.79 18.79 -25.03
C ARG A 703 -30.50 18.32 -25.71
N ASP A 704 -29.44 19.11 -25.55
CA ASP A 704 -28.05 18.80 -25.92
C ASP A 704 -27.18 19.46 -24.85
N ASP A 705 -27.05 18.76 -23.72
CA ASP A 705 -26.47 19.26 -22.49
C ASP A 705 -25.04 18.69 -22.31
N GLU A 706 -24.08 19.52 -21.90
CA GLU A 706 -22.77 19.06 -21.40
C GLU A 706 -22.71 19.30 -19.89
N LEU A 707 -22.51 18.24 -19.12
CA LEU A 707 -22.75 18.17 -17.68
C LEU A 707 -21.56 17.53 -16.95
N LEU A 708 -20.91 18.25 -16.03
CA LEU A 708 -20.12 17.59 -14.99
C LEU A 708 -21.07 16.93 -13.99
N VAL A 709 -20.95 15.62 -13.80
CA VAL A 709 -21.80 14.83 -12.91
C VAL A 709 -20.95 14.03 -11.94
N ARG A 710 -21.27 14.14 -10.64
CA ARG A 710 -20.80 13.27 -9.58
C ARG A 710 -21.77 12.14 -9.36
N TYR A 711 -21.27 10.92 -9.44
CA TYR A 711 -21.97 9.70 -9.08
C TYR A 711 -21.40 9.21 -7.77
N ASN A 712 -22.20 9.17 -6.69
CA ASN A 712 -21.78 8.52 -5.45
C ASN A 712 -22.25 7.06 -5.49
N LEU A 713 -21.34 6.13 -5.23
CA LEU A 713 -21.56 4.69 -5.33
C LEU A 713 -21.43 4.03 -3.96
N ILE A 714 -22.10 2.89 -3.82
CA ILE A 714 -21.93 1.97 -2.71
C ILE A 714 -21.78 0.54 -3.24
N GLU A 715 -20.90 -0.26 -2.64
CA GLU A 715 -20.77 -1.68 -2.92
C GLU A 715 -21.84 -2.46 -2.13
N GLN A 716 -22.68 -3.21 -2.85
CA GLN A 716 -23.74 -4.06 -2.32
C GLN A 716 -23.72 -5.38 -3.10
N ASP A 717 -23.88 -6.52 -2.43
CA ASP A 717 -23.90 -7.84 -3.07
C ASP A 717 -22.65 -8.12 -3.94
N ASN A 718 -21.49 -7.63 -3.50
CA ASN A 718 -20.25 -7.57 -4.29
C ASN A 718 -20.45 -6.90 -5.67
N GLN A 719 -21.19 -5.79 -5.75
CA GLN A 719 -21.38 -4.99 -6.96
C GLN A 719 -21.43 -3.49 -6.61
N TRP A 720 -20.71 -2.67 -7.36
CA TRP A 720 -20.83 -1.21 -7.26
C TRP A 720 -22.16 -0.74 -7.86
N ARG A 721 -23.04 -0.14 -7.04
CA ARG A 721 -24.29 0.48 -7.46
C ARG A 721 -24.27 1.97 -7.20
N ILE A 722 -24.85 2.75 -8.12
CA ILE A 722 -24.95 4.21 -7.98
C ILE A 722 -26.08 4.52 -6.99
N ARG A 723 -25.71 5.20 -5.91
CA ARG A 723 -26.59 5.59 -4.80
C ARG A 723 -27.15 7.00 -4.97
N GLU A 724 -26.35 7.90 -5.54
CA GLU A 724 -26.69 9.32 -5.75
C GLU A 724 -26.12 9.82 -7.07
N ILE A 725 -26.84 10.71 -7.74
CA ILE A 725 -26.43 11.36 -9.00
C ILE A 725 -26.60 12.87 -8.83
N LYS A 726 -25.50 13.61 -8.91
CA LYS A 726 -25.47 15.06 -8.67
C LYS A 726 -24.76 15.80 -9.80
N VAL A 727 -25.49 16.64 -10.51
CA VAL A 727 -24.90 17.58 -11.49
C VAL A 727 -24.12 18.65 -10.71
N LEU A 728 -22.91 18.97 -11.18
CA LEU A 728 -21.97 19.91 -10.57
C LEU A 728 -21.76 21.21 -11.36
N ASN A 729 -22.30 21.30 -12.59
CA ASN A 729 -22.29 22.52 -13.43
C ASN A 729 -23.22 23.61 -12.89
#